data_AF-A0A9D5YHW7-F1
#
_entry.id   AF-A0A9D5YHW7-F1
#
_cell.length_a   1.000
_cell.length_b   1.000
_cell.length_c   1.000
_cell.angle_alpha   90.00
_cell.angle_beta   90.00
_cell.angle_gamma   90.00
#
_symmetry.space_group_name_H-M   'P 1'
#
loop_
_entity.id
_entity.type
_entity.pdbx_description
1 polymer ?
#
loop_
_entity_poly.entity_id
_entity_poly.type
_entity_poly.pdbx_seq_one_letter_code
_entity_poly.pdbx_strand_id
1 'polypeptide(L)'
;MKKAFGIILFAAVVLVCAVFLPKRAAAEETTLKEGYYTYTVKDQQATITDCDTAISGEVIIPSTLGGYPVTAIGQYAFDYCNSLTGVTIPDSVTTIGEGAFSSCSSLKKMVLPFVGASRESVAVPESRLGYIFAEDVLDGDFMDFTVVTVYDVPSSLKEVVVTDAKVIGEKAFEECSYLTDITIPDGVTSIGDRAFYGCGKLTSVNIPSCVTNIGDKAFYECKSLTSITIPGGVTSIGEYAFYYCKKLSNVTLENGVTYIGEAMFYGCDSLETLTIPDSVTHIGKRAFAYSPRLTSLVIPKSVTSIAEGAFDDCSGLTKIEVSPNNPSYCTDSQGILYNKDKTQLVRALSSCTSCVIPNTVKSIAAGAFYGCKKLTKMEIPYGVVTIGDDAFRGCEVMSSITIPDSVTSIGDYAFFNCDKLRSVVVPNSVTSIGEYGFAYCDGLSSIVLSDQLTTISGSMFRDCDLLENISIPSGVTSILVSAFEDCTYLNKITLPTSLTEIKGWAFADCNCLRHIYYAGTEEQWNQIVIGSENDNVTTYANRYYNTAHTYKTEWSKDTTSHWHECTDCGDKKDLASHTWDAGQVTKPASCKEAGVKTYTCTVCKTTKTQNIAKLTTHAYVYITGGTHKCTVCGATNTHYHVWGNSNWTTDENGHWHTCCTVPACGEKVQYAAHTPGAPATETEPQKCTICDYIITPALKHTHSYAQKWTSDKGNHWHECSGCEEKADYAAHTWNNGEVTKAATEAETGIKTYTCTVCKATREEVLNKLPPAQPTEPSTTPTTVPTEPTTVPTEPATVPTEPTTVPTEPATIPTEPTPTDPADGGGQGGGGNGWIVVLILLAAIIGGLGGGIAVFLITKKRS
;
A
#
# COMPACT_ATOMS: atom_id res chain seq x y z
N MET A 1 34.23 32.52 -77.16
CA MET A 1 34.45 33.98 -76.88
C MET A 1 33.09 34.64 -76.64
N LYS A 2 32.49 34.60 -75.44
CA LYS A 2 32.37 35.78 -74.54
C LYS A 2 31.87 35.41 -73.12
N LYS A 3 31.98 34.14 -72.69
CA LYS A 3 31.63 33.71 -71.31
C LYS A 3 32.74 33.01 -70.51
N ALA A 4 33.94 32.85 -71.08
CA ALA A 4 35.10 32.26 -70.38
C ALA A 4 36.16 33.30 -69.96
N PHE A 5 35.98 34.59 -70.29
CA PHE A 5 36.93 35.65 -69.94
C PHE A 5 36.64 36.31 -68.57
N GLY A 6 35.48 36.01 -67.95
CA GLY A 6 35.10 36.53 -66.64
C GLY A 6 35.59 35.70 -65.44
N ILE A 7 35.95 34.43 -65.65
CA ILE A 7 36.36 33.52 -64.56
C ILE A 7 37.87 33.61 -64.29
N ILE A 8 38.67 33.97 -65.30
CA ILE A 8 40.14 34.07 -65.17
C ILE A 8 40.57 35.41 -64.53
N LEU A 9 39.74 36.47 -64.63
CA LEU A 9 40.04 37.76 -63.99
C LEU A 9 39.70 37.76 -62.47
N PHE A 10 38.77 36.90 -62.03
CA PHE A 10 38.44 36.75 -60.60
C PHE A 10 39.50 35.93 -59.83
N ALA A 11 40.12 34.95 -60.50
CA ALA A 11 41.22 34.16 -59.92
C ALA A 11 42.52 34.97 -59.73
N ALA A 12 42.78 35.97 -60.58
CA ALA A 12 43.98 36.80 -60.47
C ALA A 12 43.89 37.90 -59.39
N VAL A 13 42.69 38.42 -59.09
CA VAL A 13 42.50 39.44 -58.03
C VAL A 13 42.51 38.81 -56.62
N VAL A 14 42.04 37.56 -56.49
CA VAL A 14 42.11 36.81 -55.22
C VAL A 14 43.55 36.38 -54.89
N LEU A 15 44.39 36.11 -55.91
CA LEU A 15 45.80 35.77 -55.67
C LEU A 15 46.66 36.97 -55.24
N VAL A 16 46.29 38.20 -55.60
CA VAL A 16 47.05 39.41 -55.23
C VAL A 16 46.67 39.93 -53.83
N CYS A 17 45.46 39.63 -53.34
CA CYS A 17 45.07 39.96 -51.95
C CYS A 17 45.65 38.99 -50.91
N ALA A 18 46.06 37.77 -51.30
CA ALA A 18 46.70 36.80 -50.40
C ALA A 18 48.20 37.07 -50.15
N VAL A 19 48.83 37.98 -50.91
CA VAL A 19 50.27 38.28 -50.81
C VAL A 19 50.55 39.55 -49.98
N PHE A 20 49.52 40.30 -49.57
CA PHE A 20 49.65 41.53 -48.75
C PHE A 20 48.70 41.59 -47.54
N LEU A 21 48.23 40.44 -47.05
CA LEU A 21 47.85 40.36 -45.65
C LEU A 21 49.14 40.08 -44.85
N PRO A 22 49.48 40.86 -43.81
CA PRO A 22 50.52 40.42 -42.90
C PRO A 22 50.10 39.02 -42.44
N LYS A 23 51.00 38.03 -42.57
CA LYS A 23 50.93 36.86 -41.70
C LYS A 23 50.75 37.45 -40.30
N ARG A 24 49.55 37.32 -39.71
CA ARG A 24 49.45 37.38 -38.27
C ARG A 24 50.37 36.24 -37.86
N ALA A 25 51.55 36.58 -37.35
CA ALA A 25 52.39 35.63 -36.66
C ALA A 25 51.44 34.92 -35.70
N ALA A 26 51.31 33.59 -35.81
CA ALA A 26 50.89 32.83 -34.66
C ALA A 26 51.85 33.28 -33.56
N ALA A 27 51.34 33.96 -32.54
CA ALA A 27 52.16 34.32 -31.40
C ALA A 27 52.76 33.00 -30.93
N GLU A 28 54.09 32.87 -30.98
CA GLU A 28 54.77 31.74 -30.36
C GLU A 28 54.33 31.73 -28.90
N GLU A 29 53.51 30.75 -28.52
CA GLU A 29 53.10 30.56 -27.13
C GLU A 29 54.38 30.28 -26.34
N THR A 30 54.85 31.31 -25.63
CA THR A 30 56.13 31.26 -24.94
C THR A 30 55.92 30.45 -23.67
N THR A 31 56.60 29.31 -23.56
CA THR A 31 56.67 28.52 -22.32
C THR A 31 57.55 29.25 -21.31
N LEU A 32 57.00 29.50 -20.12
CA LEU A 32 57.64 30.18 -19.00
C LEU A 32 57.71 29.25 -17.79
N LYS A 33 58.62 29.54 -16.85
CA LYS A 33 58.77 28.79 -15.60
C LYS A 33 58.91 29.75 -14.43
N GLU A 34 58.12 29.54 -13.38
CA GLU A 34 58.18 30.29 -12.12
C GLU A 34 57.93 29.34 -10.95
N GLY A 35 58.92 29.20 -10.05
CA GLY A 35 58.86 28.22 -8.97
C GLY A 35 58.75 26.79 -9.50
N TYR A 36 57.74 26.06 -9.02
CA TYR A 36 57.42 24.69 -9.45
C TYR A 36 56.63 24.63 -10.77
N TYR A 37 56.11 25.76 -11.26
CA TYR A 37 55.13 25.79 -12.34
C TYR A 37 55.78 26.12 -13.69
N THR A 38 55.46 25.32 -14.70
CA THR A 38 55.66 25.63 -16.12
C THR A 38 54.32 26.09 -16.69
N TYR A 39 54.30 27.21 -17.40
CA TYR A 39 53.05 27.82 -17.87
C TYR A 39 53.22 28.52 -19.21
N THR A 40 52.11 28.73 -19.92
CA THR A 40 52.04 29.57 -21.13
C THR A 40 51.20 30.80 -20.87
N VAL A 41 51.42 31.87 -21.63
CA VAL A 41 50.62 33.09 -21.55
C VAL A 41 49.94 33.36 -22.89
N LYS A 42 48.62 33.45 -22.88
CA LYS A 42 47.79 33.77 -24.03
C LYS A 42 46.74 34.80 -23.64
N ASP A 43 46.58 35.83 -24.45
CA ASP A 43 45.61 36.92 -24.19
C ASP A 43 45.72 37.52 -22.77
N GLN A 44 46.96 37.69 -22.28
CA GLN A 44 47.31 38.17 -20.93
C GLN A 44 46.80 37.27 -19.78
N GLN A 45 46.58 35.99 -20.04
CA GLN A 45 46.19 34.99 -19.03
C GLN A 45 47.19 33.84 -19.02
N ALA A 46 47.49 33.32 -17.84
CA ALA A 46 48.42 32.21 -17.65
C ALA A 46 47.67 30.88 -17.54
N THR A 47 48.17 29.87 -18.26
CA THR A 47 47.75 28.47 -18.17
C THR A 47 48.92 27.64 -17.62
N ILE A 48 48.75 26.99 -16.48
CA ILE A 48 49.76 26.05 -15.96
C ILE A 48 49.72 24.81 -16.84
N THR A 49 50.83 24.47 -17.49
CA THR A 49 50.92 23.34 -18.43
C THR A 49 51.69 22.15 -17.87
N ASP A 50 52.52 22.36 -16.85
CA ASP A 50 53.31 21.30 -16.20
C ASP A 50 53.77 21.78 -14.80
N CYS A 51 54.06 20.84 -13.91
CA CYS A 51 54.47 21.09 -12.53
C CYS A 51 55.61 20.13 -12.15
N ASP A 52 56.65 20.67 -11.53
CA ASP A 52 57.78 19.88 -11.04
C ASP A 52 57.31 18.89 -9.96
N THR A 53 57.54 17.59 -10.18
CA THR A 53 57.08 16.48 -9.33
C THR A 53 57.72 16.46 -7.94
N ALA A 54 58.73 17.30 -7.68
CA ALA A 54 59.26 17.56 -6.34
C ALA A 54 58.29 18.37 -5.44
N ILE A 55 57.21 18.93 -6.01
CA ILE A 55 56.18 19.63 -5.25
C ILE A 55 55.57 18.71 -4.18
N SER A 56 55.39 19.21 -2.97
CA SER A 56 54.98 18.39 -1.83
C SER A 56 54.23 19.18 -0.76
N GLY A 57 53.49 18.46 0.08
CA GLY A 57 52.72 19.04 1.18
C GLY A 57 51.42 19.69 0.71
N GLU A 58 50.93 20.67 1.46
CA GLU A 58 49.77 21.49 1.08
C GLU A 58 50.22 22.73 0.31
N VAL A 59 49.70 22.91 -0.90
CA VAL A 59 50.13 23.96 -1.84
C VAL A 59 48.97 24.87 -2.19
N ILE A 60 49.23 26.16 -2.27
CA ILE A 60 48.30 27.14 -2.83
C ILE A 60 48.83 27.53 -4.21
N ILE A 61 48.07 27.26 -5.27
CA ILE A 61 48.41 27.72 -6.61
C ILE A 61 48.27 29.25 -6.62
N PRO A 62 49.31 29.99 -7.07
CA PRO A 62 49.25 31.44 -7.07
C PRO A 62 48.18 31.94 -8.05
N SER A 63 47.45 32.99 -7.68
CA SER A 63 46.45 33.62 -8.56
C SER A 63 47.08 34.34 -9.76
N THR A 64 48.40 34.56 -9.74
CA THR A 64 49.16 35.17 -10.84
C THR A 64 50.52 34.49 -11.03
N LEU A 65 50.95 34.30 -12.28
CA LEU A 65 52.30 33.86 -12.66
C LEU A 65 52.87 34.83 -13.71
N GLY A 66 54.09 35.31 -13.51
CA GLY A 66 54.73 36.32 -14.35
C GLY A 66 53.95 37.64 -14.43
N GLY A 67 53.12 37.94 -13.42
CA GLY A 67 52.21 39.10 -13.40
C GLY A 67 50.89 38.89 -14.16
N TYR A 68 50.66 37.73 -14.77
CA TYR A 68 49.42 37.40 -15.46
C TYR A 68 48.50 36.56 -14.57
N PRO A 69 47.17 36.78 -14.56
CA PRO A 69 46.22 35.96 -13.82
C PRO A 69 46.28 34.50 -14.28
N VAL A 70 46.33 33.57 -13.33
CA VAL A 70 46.22 32.13 -13.61
C VAL A 70 44.74 31.81 -13.80
N THR A 71 44.37 31.45 -15.02
CA THR A 71 42.97 31.16 -15.38
C THR A 71 42.74 29.72 -15.82
N ALA A 72 43.79 28.95 -16.09
CA ALA A 72 43.63 27.56 -16.48
C ALA A 72 44.73 26.66 -15.91
N ILE A 73 44.36 25.41 -15.66
CA ILE A 73 45.29 24.30 -15.41
C ILE A 73 45.12 23.32 -16.56
N GLY A 74 46.20 23.03 -17.27
CA GLY A 74 46.22 22.16 -18.43
C GLY A 74 45.98 20.70 -18.07
N GLN A 75 45.67 19.91 -19.10
CA GLN A 75 45.62 18.46 -19.01
C GLN A 75 46.96 17.91 -18.51
N TYR A 76 46.91 16.99 -17.55
CA TYR A 76 48.08 16.37 -16.90
C TYR A 76 49.09 17.35 -16.26
N ALA A 77 48.72 18.60 -15.97
CA ALA A 77 49.66 19.62 -15.51
C ALA A 77 50.32 19.34 -14.14
N PHE A 78 49.69 18.54 -13.27
CA PHE A 78 50.24 18.08 -11.98
C PHE A 78 50.37 16.55 -11.94
N ASP A 79 50.51 15.91 -13.11
CA ASP A 79 50.64 14.46 -13.18
C ASP A 79 51.85 13.96 -12.36
N TYR A 80 51.70 12.80 -11.73
CA TYR A 80 52.68 12.18 -10.84
C TYR A 80 53.18 13.04 -9.65
N CYS A 81 52.48 14.10 -9.25
CA CYS A 81 52.79 14.89 -8.05
C CYS A 81 52.41 14.15 -6.74
N ASN A 82 52.95 12.94 -6.56
CA ASN A 82 52.62 11.97 -5.52
C ASN A 82 52.89 12.44 -4.08
N SER A 83 53.70 13.48 -3.88
CA SER A 83 54.00 14.03 -2.55
C SER A 83 53.06 15.18 -2.15
N LEU A 84 52.17 15.60 -3.05
CA LEU A 84 51.15 16.61 -2.80
C LEU A 84 50.08 16.04 -1.86
N THR A 85 49.92 16.63 -0.69
CA THR A 85 48.92 16.22 0.31
C THR A 85 47.70 17.13 0.33
N GLY A 86 47.82 18.33 -0.22
CA GLY A 86 46.67 19.20 -0.45
C GLY A 86 46.93 20.26 -1.51
N VAL A 87 45.89 20.71 -2.18
CA VAL A 87 45.99 21.80 -3.17
C VAL A 87 44.84 22.77 -3.03
N THR A 88 45.16 24.07 -3.09
CA THR A 88 44.19 25.16 -3.20
C THR A 88 44.31 25.81 -4.56
N ILE A 89 43.25 25.71 -5.34
CA ILE A 89 43.12 26.32 -6.67
C ILE A 89 42.40 27.67 -6.49
N PRO A 90 42.97 28.80 -6.98
CA PRO A 90 42.37 30.11 -6.79
C PRO A 90 41.14 30.31 -7.67
N ASP A 91 40.20 31.15 -7.22
CA ASP A 91 38.94 31.43 -7.92
C ASP A 91 39.12 32.04 -9.32
N SER A 92 40.31 32.60 -9.60
CA SER A 92 40.69 33.08 -10.93
C SER A 92 40.74 31.98 -11.99
N VAL A 93 40.93 30.72 -11.58
CA VAL A 93 40.88 29.57 -12.48
C VAL A 93 39.45 29.38 -12.98
N THR A 94 39.31 29.22 -14.29
CA THR A 94 38.05 29.01 -15.01
C THR A 94 37.99 27.66 -15.70
N THR A 95 39.14 27.03 -15.98
CA THR A 95 39.22 25.68 -16.55
C THR A 95 40.31 24.81 -15.89
N ILE A 96 40.00 23.52 -15.73
CA ILE A 96 40.92 22.47 -15.28
C ILE A 96 40.87 21.34 -16.30
N GLY A 97 42.01 20.96 -16.86
CA GLY A 97 42.09 19.91 -17.88
C GLY A 97 41.89 18.51 -17.32
N GLU A 98 41.55 17.59 -18.23
CA GLU A 98 41.46 16.15 -17.95
C GLU A 98 42.75 15.64 -17.30
N GLY A 99 42.63 14.83 -16.25
CA GLY A 99 43.78 14.25 -15.57
C GLY A 99 44.78 15.27 -15.04
N ALA A 100 44.39 16.55 -14.86
CA ALA A 100 45.28 17.60 -14.37
C ALA A 100 46.00 17.21 -13.07
N PHE A 101 45.40 16.37 -12.24
CA PHE A 101 45.95 15.81 -11.01
C PHE A 101 46.05 14.28 -11.05
N SER A 102 46.22 13.69 -12.24
CA SER A 102 46.46 12.26 -12.41
C SER A 102 47.63 11.80 -11.53
N SER A 103 47.53 10.57 -11.02
CA SER A 103 48.55 9.99 -10.15
C SER A 103 48.91 10.81 -8.89
N CYS A 104 48.10 11.79 -8.46
CA CYS A 104 48.29 12.52 -7.19
C CYS A 104 47.84 11.69 -5.97
N SER A 105 48.47 10.54 -5.74
CA SER A 105 48.00 9.49 -4.84
C SER A 105 47.99 9.84 -3.34
N SER A 106 48.69 10.88 -2.89
CA SER A 106 48.74 11.30 -1.47
C SER A 106 47.78 12.44 -1.11
N LEU A 107 46.99 12.92 -2.06
CA LEU A 107 46.13 14.10 -1.87
C LEU A 107 45.03 13.82 -0.85
N LYS A 108 45.03 14.55 0.27
CA LYS A 108 44.04 14.42 1.36
C LYS A 108 42.96 15.48 1.31
N LYS A 109 43.31 16.67 0.81
CA LYS A 109 42.44 17.85 0.79
C LYS A 109 42.52 18.58 -0.55
N MET A 110 41.40 19.06 -1.04
CA MET A 110 41.34 19.90 -2.24
C MET A 110 40.43 21.10 -2.01
N VAL A 111 40.89 22.29 -2.38
CA VAL A 111 40.06 23.50 -2.42
C VAL A 111 39.93 23.90 -3.89
N LEU A 112 38.71 23.88 -4.41
CA LEU A 112 38.38 24.04 -5.81
C LEU A 112 37.38 25.19 -6.01
N PRO A 113 37.52 26.03 -7.06
CA PRO A 113 36.48 26.99 -7.41
C PRO A 113 35.18 26.31 -7.87
N PHE A 114 35.30 25.19 -8.58
CA PHE A 114 34.19 24.41 -9.11
C PHE A 114 34.60 22.93 -9.21
N VAL A 115 33.62 22.04 -9.39
CA VAL A 115 33.87 20.60 -9.56
C VAL A 115 33.97 20.26 -11.04
N GLY A 116 34.95 19.43 -11.41
CA GLY A 116 35.19 19.03 -12.79
C GLY A 116 36.00 20.05 -13.59
N ALA A 117 35.73 20.15 -14.90
CA ALA A 117 36.54 20.92 -15.83
C ALA A 117 36.27 22.42 -15.81
N SER A 118 35.04 22.85 -15.51
CA SER A 118 34.64 24.27 -15.49
C SER A 118 33.34 24.50 -14.72
N ARG A 119 32.99 25.76 -14.44
CA ARG A 119 31.70 26.15 -13.84
C ARG A 119 30.49 25.78 -14.71
N GLU A 120 30.69 25.63 -16.01
CA GLU A 120 29.63 25.31 -16.99
C GLU A 120 29.48 23.80 -17.23
N SER A 121 30.39 22.99 -16.69
CA SER A 121 30.36 21.53 -16.83
C SER A 121 29.26 20.97 -15.92
N VAL A 122 28.06 20.80 -16.48
CA VAL A 122 26.90 20.23 -15.80
C VAL A 122 26.35 19.07 -16.65
N ALA A 123 26.16 17.90 -16.06
CA ALA A 123 25.58 16.72 -16.73
C ALA A 123 26.40 16.15 -17.90
N VAL A 124 27.73 16.16 -17.76
CA VAL A 124 28.69 15.59 -18.74
C VAL A 124 29.84 14.90 -17.98
N PRO A 125 30.63 14.00 -18.57
CA PRO A 125 31.77 13.39 -17.88
C PRO A 125 32.71 14.40 -17.21
N GLU A 126 32.86 15.57 -17.83
CA GLU A 126 33.67 16.71 -17.38
C GLU A 126 33.12 17.39 -16.12
N SER A 127 31.89 17.08 -15.67
CA SER A 127 31.33 17.62 -14.41
C SER A 127 31.74 16.82 -13.17
N ARG A 128 32.36 15.64 -13.37
CA ARG A 128 32.77 14.74 -12.29
C ARG A 128 34.10 15.20 -11.71
N LEU A 129 34.27 15.09 -10.39
CA LEU A 129 35.57 15.25 -9.76
C LEU A 129 36.60 14.26 -10.33
N GLY A 130 36.18 13.05 -10.69
CA GLY A 130 37.03 12.06 -11.34
C GLY A 130 37.68 12.53 -12.65
N TYR A 131 37.08 13.50 -13.36
CA TYR A 131 37.64 14.07 -14.60
C TYR A 131 39.05 14.63 -14.42
N ILE A 132 39.29 15.35 -13.31
CA ILE A 132 40.60 15.96 -13.05
C ILE A 132 41.63 14.94 -12.56
N PHE A 133 41.21 13.70 -12.30
CA PHE A 133 42.05 12.56 -11.94
C PHE A 133 42.10 11.49 -13.04
N ALA A 134 41.53 11.78 -14.21
CA ALA A 134 41.44 10.81 -15.30
C ALA A 134 42.82 10.22 -15.66
N GLU A 135 42.85 8.92 -15.89
CA GLU A 135 44.04 8.19 -16.34
C GLU A 135 43.64 7.18 -17.43
N ASP A 136 44.47 7.07 -18.47
CA ASP A 136 44.30 6.10 -19.53
C ASP A 136 44.89 4.74 -19.11
N VAL A 137 44.03 3.74 -18.98
CA VAL A 137 44.41 2.38 -18.59
C VAL A 137 44.24 1.44 -19.77
N LEU A 138 45.16 0.47 -19.90
CA LEU A 138 45.02 -0.63 -20.86
C LEU A 138 44.04 -1.66 -20.28
N ASP A 139 42.87 -1.80 -20.90
CA ASP A 139 41.88 -2.82 -20.57
C ASP A 139 41.80 -3.85 -21.70
N GLY A 140 41.82 -5.13 -21.33
CA GLY A 140 41.78 -6.26 -22.27
C GLY A 140 42.84 -7.34 -22.02
N ASP A 141 42.58 -8.53 -22.56
CA ASP A 141 43.52 -9.66 -22.54
C ASP A 141 44.67 -9.44 -23.52
N PHE A 142 45.81 -10.12 -23.31
CA PHE A 142 47.12 -9.98 -24.00
C PHE A 142 47.14 -9.85 -25.55
N MET A 143 46.01 -10.05 -26.24
CA MET A 143 45.85 -10.01 -27.70
C MET A 143 44.90 -8.92 -28.21
N ASP A 144 44.18 -8.20 -27.33
CA ASP A 144 43.24 -7.13 -27.68
C ASP A 144 43.22 -6.07 -26.57
N PHE A 145 44.11 -5.08 -26.65
CA PHE A 145 44.16 -3.98 -25.70
C PHE A 145 43.34 -2.79 -26.21
N THR A 146 42.38 -2.36 -25.42
CA THR A 146 41.68 -1.10 -25.59
C THR A 146 42.18 -0.11 -24.53
N VAL A 147 42.37 1.15 -24.93
CA VAL A 147 42.64 2.22 -23.96
C VAL A 147 41.29 2.67 -23.42
N VAL A 148 41.11 2.56 -22.12
CA VAL A 148 39.92 3.02 -21.40
C VAL A 148 40.35 4.09 -20.41
N THR A 149 39.71 5.25 -20.48
CA THR A 149 39.92 6.31 -19.51
C THR A 149 39.12 6.02 -18.23
N VAL A 150 39.82 5.96 -17.10
CA VAL A 150 39.24 5.74 -15.78
C VAL A 150 39.21 7.06 -15.02
N TYR A 151 38.10 7.34 -14.33
CA TYR A 151 37.85 8.59 -13.59
C TYR A 151 37.93 8.40 -12.07
N ASP A 152 38.93 7.66 -11.60
CA ASP A 152 39.04 7.28 -10.19
C ASP A 152 39.61 8.41 -9.33
N VAL A 153 38.85 8.81 -8.32
CA VAL A 153 39.31 9.78 -7.32
C VAL A 153 40.23 9.07 -6.32
N PRO A 154 41.40 9.64 -5.97
CA PRO A 154 42.36 8.97 -5.10
C PRO A 154 41.75 8.68 -3.72
N SER A 155 41.90 7.43 -3.25
CA SER A 155 41.36 6.97 -1.96
C SER A 155 41.89 7.73 -0.73
N SER A 156 42.97 8.50 -0.90
CA SER A 156 43.53 9.38 0.12
C SER A 156 42.73 10.67 0.30
N LEU A 157 41.93 11.09 -0.68
CA LEU A 157 41.17 12.34 -0.68
C LEU A 157 39.96 12.21 0.24
N LYS A 158 39.96 13.04 1.29
CA LYS A 158 38.97 12.97 2.39
C LYS A 158 38.16 14.24 2.56
N GLU A 159 38.70 15.37 2.12
CA GLU A 159 38.09 16.68 2.26
C GLU A 159 38.12 17.42 0.93
N VAL A 160 36.97 17.93 0.51
CA VAL A 160 36.87 18.87 -0.61
C VAL A 160 36.17 20.14 -0.14
N VAL A 161 36.68 21.29 -0.54
CA VAL A 161 36.06 22.59 -0.31
C VAL A 161 35.79 23.23 -1.68
N VAL A 162 34.53 23.51 -1.96
CA VAL A 162 34.13 24.23 -3.18
C VAL A 162 33.89 25.70 -2.83
N THR A 163 34.51 26.64 -3.55
CA THR A 163 34.52 28.07 -3.17
C THR A 163 33.61 28.97 -4.01
N ASP A 164 33.44 28.69 -5.31
CA ASP A 164 32.75 29.58 -6.25
C ASP A 164 31.88 28.83 -7.28
N ALA A 165 31.18 27.79 -6.82
CA ALA A 165 30.23 27.04 -7.63
C ALA A 165 28.80 27.61 -7.49
N LYS A 166 28.09 27.68 -8.62
CA LYS A 166 26.64 27.96 -8.65
C LYS A 166 25.78 26.73 -8.49
N VAL A 167 26.32 25.57 -8.86
CA VAL A 167 25.63 24.27 -8.81
C VAL A 167 26.64 23.20 -8.39
N ILE A 168 26.17 22.17 -7.69
CA ILE A 168 26.87 20.89 -7.64
C ILE A 168 26.26 20.02 -8.72
N GLY A 169 27.00 19.79 -9.81
CA GLY A 169 26.48 19.14 -11.01
C GLY A 169 26.07 17.68 -10.82
N GLU A 170 25.39 17.13 -11.83
CA GLU A 170 25.12 15.69 -11.90
C GLU A 170 26.44 14.90 -11.77
N LYS A 171 26.41 13.85 -10.94
CA LYS A 171 27.53 12.93 -10.67
C LYS A 171 28.83 13.60 -10.20
N ALA A 172 28.77 14.85 -9.70
CA ALA A 172 29.94 15.64 -9.33
C ALA A 172 30.93 14.89 -8.40
N PHE A 173 30.41 14.14 -7.43
CA PHE A 173 31.17 13.31 -6.49
C PHE A 173 30.71 11.84 -6.52
N GLU A 174 30.16 11.37 -7.66
CA GLU A 174 29.75 9.96 -7.80
C GLU A 174 30.93 9.03 -7.45
N GLU A 175 30.67 8.03 -6.61
CA GLU A 175 31.62 7.03 -6.12
C GLU A 175 32.88 7.60 -5.44
N CYS A 176 32.82 8.83 -4.92
CA CYS A 176 33.84 9.37 -4.02
C CYS A 176 33.76 8.70 -2.63
N SER A 177 34.00 7.39 -2.60
CA SER A 177 33.70 6.47 -1.49
C SER A 177 34.56 6.69 -0.24
N TYR A 178 35.66 7.43 -0.37
CA TYR A 178 36.58 7.81 0.73
C TYR A 178 36.39 9.24 1.24
N LEU A 179 35.58 10.06 0.55
CA LEU A 179 35.28 11.42 0.96
C LEU A 179 34.55 11.39 2.31
N THR A 180 35.09 12.10 3.30
CA THR A 180 34.51 12.17 4.65
C THR A 180 33.82 13.51 4.92
N ASP A 181 34.26 14.57 4.24
CA ASP A 181 33.79 15.93 4.44
C ASP A 181 33.75 16.72 3.12
N ILE A 182 32.75 17.58 2.99
CA ILE A 182 32.52 18.46 1.84
C ILE A 182 32.01 19.82 2.32
N THR A 183 32.64 20.89 1.84
CA THR A 183 32.10 22.25 1.98
C THR A 183 31.47 22.70 0.66
N ILE A 184 30.16 23.01 0.71
CA ILE A 184 29.38 23.56 -0.39
C ILE A 184 29.18 25.06 -0.12
N PRO A 185 29.48 25.97 -1.08
CA PRO A 185 29.39 27.41 -0.85
C PRO A 185 27.94 27.90 -0.86
N ASP A 186 27.66 28.99 -0.14
CA ASP A 186 26.30 29.53 0.06
C ASP A 186 25.56 29.93 -1.23
N GLY A 187 26.31 30.18 -2.31
CA GLY A 187 25.78 30.56 -3.62
C GLY A 187 25.22 29.40 -4.45
N VAL A 188 25.33 28.15 -3.98
CA VAL A 188 24.82 26.98 -4.71
C VAL A 188 23.29 26.96 -4.70
N THR A 189 22.69 26.88 -5.90
CA THR A 189 21.23 26.85 -6.07
C THR A 189 20.67 25.46 -6.33
N SER A 190 21.50 24.50 -6.72
CA SER A 190 21.06 23.12 -6.97
C SER A 190 22.15 22.08 -6.71
N ILE A 191 21.70 20.89 -6.29
CA ILE A 191 22.49 19.66 -6.21
C ILE A 191 21.91 18.68 -7.23
N GLY A 192 22.68 18.30 -8.23
CA GLY A 192 22.23 17.48 -9.36
C GLY A 192 22.03 16.00 -9.04
N ASP A 193 21.54 15.27 -10.04
CA ASP A 193 21.30 13.83 -9.93
C ASP A 193 22.60 13.09 -9.60
N ARG A 194 22.52 12.12 -8.69
CA ARG A 194 23.64 11.27 -8.28
C ARG A 194 24.88 12.07 -7.80
N ALA A 195 24.74 13.34 -7.42
CA ALA A 195 25.86 14.24 -7.10
C ALA A 195 26.81 13.67 -6.03
N PHE A 196 26.29 12.94 -5.04
CA PHE A 196 27.03 12.26 -3.98
C PHE A 196 26.67 10.75 -3.93
N TYR A 197 26.27 10.18 -5.06
CA TYR A 197 25.97 8.75 -5.15
C TYR A 197 27.17 7.93 -4.72
N GLY A 198 27.01 7.00 -3.77
CA GLY A 198 28.08 6.11 -3.35
C GLY A 198 29.17 6.76 -2.50
N CYS A 199 29.00 8.00 -2.00
CA CYS A 199 29.91 8.63 -1.03
C CYS A 199 29.81 7.95 0.36
N GLY A 200 30.22 6.69 0.45
CA GLY A 200 29.93 5.79 1.57
C GLY A 200 30.60 6.17 2.91
N LYS A 201 31.59 7.08 2.90
CA LYS A 201 32.28 7.59 4.10
C LYS A 201 31.88 9.01 4.48
N LEU A 202 31.06 9.68 3.69
CA LEU A 202 30.59 11.04 3.95
C LEU A 202 29.74 11.06 5.23
N THR A 203 30.11 11.89 6.21
CA THR A 203 29.50 11.84 7.56
C THR A 203 28.45 12.91 7.80
N SER A 204 28.61 14.07 7.17
CA SER A 204 27.70 15.20 7.19
C SER A 204 27.79 15.98 5.87
N VAL A 205 26.70 16.62 5.48
CA VAL A 205 26.66 17.59 4.37
C VAL A 205 25.81 18.76 4.83
N ASN A 206 26.36 19.97 4.73
CA ASN A 206 25.57 21.19 4.93
C ASN A 206 24.98 21.61 3.57
N ILE A 207 23.66 21.53 3.42
CA ILE A 207 22.96 22.00 2.22
C ILE A 207 22.70 23.50 2.39
N PRO A 208 23.24 24.38 1.53
CA PRO A 208 23.02 25.82 1.63
C PRO A 208 21.55 26.23 1.51
N SER A 209 21.18 27.33 2.15
CA SER A 209 19.78 27.83 2.14
C SER A 209 19.28 28.28 0.77
N CYS A 210 20.19 28.56 -0.17
CA CYS A 210 19.87 28.97 -1.53
C CYS A 210 19.50 27.77 -2.44
N VAL A 211 19.70 26.54 -1.99
CA VAL A 211 19.37 25.34 -2.77
C VAL A 211 17.86 25.22 -2.91
N THR A 212 17.38 25.16 -4.14
CA THR A 212 15.95 24.94 -4.45
C THR A 212 15.67 23.52 -4.89
N ASN A 213 16.69 22.81 -5.40
CA ASN A 213 16.56 21.51 -6.04
C ASN A 213 17.65 20.54 -5.56
N ILE A 214 17.25 19.32 -5.18
CA ILE A 214 18.12 18.17 -4.93
C ILE A 214 17.71 17.07 -5.91
N GLY A 215 18.64 16.56 -6.71
CA GLY A 215 18.37 15.62 -7.80
C GLY A 215 18.08 14.18 -7.35
N ASP A 216 17.73 13.34 -8.33
CA ASP A 216 17.47 11.92 -8.14
C ASP A 216 18.73 11.21 -7.63
N LYS A 217 18.58 10.37 -6.60
CA LYS A 217 19.68 9.58 -6.01
C LYS A 217 20.86 10.45 -5.54
N ALA A 218 20.65 11.74 -5.27
CA ALA A 218 21.73 12.69 -4.96
C ALA A 218 22.64 12.22 -3.80
N PHE A 219 22.10 11.58 -2.76
CA PHE A 219 22.86 11.03 -1.62
C PHE A 219 22.65 9.50 -1.48
N TYR A 220 22.30 8.82 -2.57
CA TYR A 220 22.08 7.38 -2.59
C TYR A 220 23.33 6.63 -2.09
N GLU A 221 23.14 5.69 -1.16
CA GLU A 221 24.22 4.92 -0.53
C GLU A 221 25.31 5.73 0.18
N CYS A 222 24.99 6.95 0.64
CA CYS A 222 25.81 7.67 1.64
C CYS A 222 25.74 6.98 3.02
N LYS A 223 26.28 5.76 3.11
CA LYS A 223 26.12 4.81 4.22
C LYS A 223 26.63 5.33 5.57
N SER A 224 27.52 6.32 5.58
CA SER A 224 28.06 6.92 6.81
C SER A 224 27.41 8.24 7.20
N LEU A 225 26.49 8.78 6.39
CA LEU A 225 25.84 10.06 6.65
C LEU A 225 24.99 9.93 7.93
N THR A 226 25.26 10.78 8.91
CA THR A 226 24.61 10.69 10.24
C THR A 226 23.46 11.67 10.40
N SER A 227 23.57 12.83 9.76
CA SER A 227 22.57 13.89 9.81
C SER A 227 22.44 14.59 8.47
N ILE A 228 21.23 15.06 8.18
CA ILE A 228 20.96 15.98 7.07
C ILE A 228 19.90 17.00 7.47
N THR A 229 20.11 18.24 7.03
CA THR A 229 19.10 19.30 7.08
C THR A 229 18.70 19.63 5.66
N ILE A 230 17.40 19.54 5.36
CA ILE A 230 16.81 19.96 4.09
C ILE A 230 16.23 21.37 4.30
N PRO A 231 16.84 22.40 3.70
CA PRO A 231 16.38 23.78 3.86
C PRO A 231 14.96 24.01 3.34
N GLY A 232 14.24 24.96 3.92
CA GLY A 232 12.87 25.27 3.53
C GLY A 232 12.72 25.82 2.11
N GLY A 233 13.82 26.31 1.52
CA GLY A 233 13.88 26.74 0.13
C GLY A 233 13.87 25.60 -0.89
N VAL A 234 14.07 24.35 -0.45
CA VAL A 234 14.07 23.18 -1.34
C VAL A 234 12.64 22.85 -1.76
N THR A 235 12.33 23.17 -3.01
CA THR A 235 11.02 22.93 -3.64
C THR A 235 10.95 21.61 -4.40
N SER A 236 12.12 21.02 -4.73
CA SER A 236 12.21 19.74 -5.43
C SER A 236 13.33 18.88 -4.83
N ILE A 237 12.99 17.65 -4.46
CA ILE A 237 13.88 16.56 -4.06
C ILE A 237 13.58 15.36 -4.96
N GLY A 238 14.60 14.83 -5.62
CA GLY A 238 14.48 13.68 -6.49
C GLY A 238 14.15 12.39 -5.76
N GLU A 239 13.73 11.39 -6.53
CA GLU A 239 13.44 10.06 -6.02
C GLU A 239 14.73 9.40 -5.49
N TYR A 240 14.59 8.54 -4.48
CA TYR A 240 15.72 7.79 -3.89
C TYR A 240 16.85 8.68 -3.32
N ALA A 241 16.59 9.97 -3.05
CA ALA A 241 17.64 10.93 -2.69
C ALA A 241 18.50 10.52 -1.49
N PHE A 242 17.93 9.88 -0.45
CA PHE A 242 18.65 9.39 0.74
C PHE A 242 18.52 7.86 0.92
N TYR A 243 18.37 7.14 -0.19
CA TYR A 243 18.19 5.69 -0.20
C TYR A 243 19.45 4.97 0.34
N TYR A 244 19.26 4.01 1.24
CA TYR A 244 20.31 3.27 1.95
C TYR A 244 21.35 4.16 2.69
N CYS A 245 20.95 5.33 3.19
CA CYS A 245 21.74 6.10 4.16
C CYS A 245 21.70 5.42 5.55
N LYS A 246 22.38 4.28 5.69
CA LYS A 246 22.24 3.35 6.84
C LYS A 246 22.50 3.96 8.23
N LYS A 247 23.34 4.99 8.33
CA LYS A 247 23.64 5.69 9.59
C LYS A 247 22.82 6.96 9.82
N LEU A 248 21.94 7.32 8.90
CA LEU A 248 21.15 8.54 8.98
C LEU A 248 20.16 8.41 10.13
N SER A 249 20.38 9.21 11.17
CA SER A 249 19.59 9.17 12.41
C SER A 249 18.90 10.50 12.70
N ASN A 250 19.49 11.61 12.24
CA ASN A 250 18.97 12.96 12.46
C ASN A 250 18.61 13.61 11.13
N VAL A 251 17.32 13.63 10.81
CA VAL A 251 16.80 14.30 9.60
C VAL A 251 15.99 15.51 10.04
N THR A 252 16.36 16.68 9.54
CA THR A 252 15.59 17.92 9.71
C THR A 252 14.99 18.32 8.37
N LEU A 253 13.66 18.35 8.30
CA LEU A 253 12.92 18.91 7.17
C LEU A 253 12.39 20.28 7.60
N GLU A 254 12.92 21.35 7.03
CA GLU A 254 12.44 22.69 7.35
C GLU A 254 11.08 22.99 6.69
N ASN A 255 10.39 24.01 7.22
CA ASN A 255 9.12 24.47 6.66
C ASN A 255 9.33 24.99 5.24
N GLY A 256 8.61 24.41 4.29
CA GLY A 256 8.72 24.70 2.86
C GLY A 256 8.89 23.43 2.02
N VAL A 257 9.42 22.35 2.61
CA VAL A 257 9.40 21.01 2.00
C VAL A 257 7.95 20.54 1.87
N THR A 258 7.49 20.29 0.64
CA THR A 258 6.07 19.98 0.37
C THR A 258 5.79 18.50 0.15
N TYR A 259 6.81 17.66 -0.02
CA TYR A 259 6.66 16.24 -0.28
C TYR A 259 7.84 15.42 0.27
N ILE A 260 7.57 14.15 0.59
CA ILE A 260 8.58 13.12 0.84
C ILE A 260 8.46 12.13 -0.32
N GLY A 261 9.47 12.13 -1.20
CA GLY A 261 9.43 11.42 -2.48
C GLY A 261 9.50 9.90 -2.38
N GLU A 262 9.41 9.23 -3.54
CA GLU A 262 9.55 7.78 -3.65
C GLU A 262 10.89 7.30 -3.07
N ALA A 263 10.81 6.29 -2.20
CA ALA A 263 11.92 5.62 -1.55
C ALA A 263 12.97 6.55 -0.92
N MET A 264 12.59 7.78 -0.57
CA MET A 264 13.51 8.83 -0.14
C MET A 264 14.39 8.41 1.03
N PHE A 265 13.81 7.77 2.05
CA PHE A 265 14.50 7.25 3.25
C PHE A 265 14.44 5.72 3.34
N TYR A 266 14.31 5.03 2.20
CA TYR A 266 14.32 3.57 2.19
C TYR A 266 15.64 3.03 2.75
N GLY A 267 15.58 2.01 3.62
CA GLY A 267 16.79 1.36 4.16
C GLY A 267 17.62 2.27 5.08
N CYS A 268 17.01 3.31 5.66
CA CYS A 268 17.65 4.15 6.68
C CYS A 268 17.65 3.44 8.04
N ASP A 269 18.53 2.44 8.19
CA ASP A 269 18.60 1.53 9.35
C ASP A 269 18.74 2.22 10.72
N SER A 270 19.19 3.48 10.75
CA SER A 270 19.42 4.26 11.98
C SER A 270 18.38 5.36 12.24
N LEU A 271 17.39 5.54 11.36
CA LEU A 271 16.38 6.58 11.52
C LEU A 271 15.40 6.19 12.62
N GLU A 272 15.40 6.90 13.75
CA GLU A 272 14.57 6.56 14.92
C GLU A 272 13.24 7.30 14.95
N THR A 273 13.26 8.58 14.60
CA THR A 273 12.10 9.47 14.55
C THR A 273 12.30 10.49 13.43
N LEU A 274 11.21 11.02 12.89
CA LEU A 274 11.24 12.14 11.97
C LEU A 274 10.06 13.08 12.28
N THR A 275 10.34 14.37 12.39
CA THR A 275 9.28 15.39 12.42
C THR A 275 8.92 15.75 10.99
N ILE A 276 7.68 15.44 10.58
CA ILE A 276 7.14 15.82 9.28
C ILE A 276 6.51 17.22 9.42
N PRO A 277 7.01 18.25 8.71
CA PRO A 277 6.50 19.61 8.86
C PRO A 277 5.10 19.78 8.25
N ASP A 278 4.37 20.79 8.74
CA ASP A 278 3.00 21.16 8.31
C ASP A 278 2.93 21.63 6.83
N SER A 279 4.07 21.73 6.13
CA SER A 279 4.14 21.98 4.69
C SER A 279 4.05 20.71 3.84
N VAL A 280 4.33 19.53 4.39
CA VAL A 280 4.31 18.26 3.64
C VAL A 280 2.88 17.84 3.36
N THR A 281 2.57 17.56 2.09
CA THR A 281 1.24 17.16 1.62
C THR A 281 1.19 15.71 1.15
N HIS A 282 2.32 15.14 0.75
CA HIS A 282 2.41 13.81 0.15
C HIS A 282 3.59 12.99 0.73
N ILE A 283 3.33 11.73 1.07
CA ILE A 283 4.35 10.72 1.41
C ILE A 283 4.35 9.65 0.31
N GLY A 284 5.48 9.53 -0.39
CA GLY A 284 5.64 8.72 -1.59
C GLY A 284 5.77 7.22 -1.34
N LYS A 285 5.78 6.46 -2.46
CA LYS A 285 5.87 5.00 -2.45
C LYS A 285 7.14 4.58 -1.72
N ARG A 286 7.03 3.65 -0.77
CA ARG A 286 8.19 3.13 0.01
C ARG A 286 9.07 4.19 0.68
N ALA A 287 8.55 5.40 0.94
CA ALA A 287 9.31 6.54 1.46
C ALA A 287 10.18 6.20 2.69
N PHE A 288 9.68 5.36 3.60
CA PHE A 288 10.38 4.92 4.81
C PHE A 288 10.61 3.41 4.86
N ALA A 289 10.35 2.68 3.77
CA ALA A 289 10.38 1.23 3.78
C ALA A 289 11.74 0.69 4.25
N TYR A 290 11.73 -0.44 4.97
CA TYR A 290 12.92 -1.06 5.56
C TYR A 290 13.72 -0.11 6.47
N SER A 291 13.02 0.72 7.25
CA SER A 291 13.61 1.52 8.34
C SER A 291 13.32 0.86 9.69
N PRO A 292 14.05 -0.19 10.09
CA PRO A 292 13.72 -1.03 11.26
C PRO A 292 13.83 -0.30 12.60
N ARG A 293 14.52 0.84 12.68
CA ARG A 293 14.62 1.66 13.89
C ARG A 293 13.59 2.78 13.99
N LEU A 294 12.80 3.03 12.94
CA LEU A 294 11.80 4.08 12.97
C LEU A 294 10.68 3.68 13.93
N THR A 295 10.64 4.32 15.10
CA THR A 295 9.75 3.91 16.19
C THR A 295 8.43 4.68 16.21
N SER A 296 8.47 5.95 15.80
CA SER A 296 7.29 6.81 15.84
C SER A 296 7.29 7.88 14.76
N LEU A 297 6.07 8.25 14.33
CA LEU A 297 5.81 9.34 13.40
C LEU A 297 4.54 10.11 13.79
N VAL A 298 4.51 11.39 13.44
CA VAL A 298 3.30 12.22 13.48
C VAL A 298 2.94 12.60 12.05
N ILE A 299 1.73 12.27 11.64
CA ILE A 299 1.14 12.69 10.36
C ILE A 299 0.50 14.08 10.56
N PRO A 300 1.07 15.17 10.00
CA PRO A 300 0.58 16.53 10.20
C PRO A 300 -0.75 16.75 9.49
N LYS A 301 -1.40 17.89 9.77
CA LYS A 301 -2.73 18.22 9.20
C LYS A 301 -2.74 18.35 7.67
N SER A 302 -1.58 18.62 7.08
CA SER A 302 -1.38 18.90 5.66
C SER A 302 -1.24 17.66 4.79
N VAL A 303 -0.90 16.49 5.36
CA VAL A 303 -0.74 15.26 4.60
C VAL A 303 -2.09 14.77 4.11
N THR A 304 -2.27 14.79 2.79
CA THR A 304 -3.47 14.34 2.09
C THR A 304 -3.31 12.99 1.43
N SER A 305 -2.08 12.56 1.14
CA SER A 305 -1.78 11.27 0.50
C SER A 305 -0.58 10.56 1.13
N ILE A 306 -0.73 9.25 1.33
CA ILE A 306 0.30 8.30 1.75
C ILE A 306 0.24 7.15 0.75
N ALA A 307 1.29 7.00 -0.06
CA ALA A 307 1.32 6.01 -1.12
C ALA A 307 1.63 4.60 -0.58
N GLU A 308 1.44 3.63 -1.48
CA GLU A 308 1.69 2.21 -1.24
C GLU A 308 3.06 1.94 -0.60
N GLY A 309 3.05 1.09 0.42
CA GLY A 309 4.27 0.59 1.05
C GLY A 309 5.14 1.65 1.70
N ALA A 310 4.66 2.88 1.91
CA ALA A 310 5.41 3.97 2.53
C ALA A 310 6.11 3.57 3.85
N PHE A 311 5.55 2.57 4.56
CA PHE A 311 6.06 2.03 5.81
C PHE A 311 6.34 0.51 5.78
N ASP A 312 6.58 -0.07 4.59
CA ASP A 312 6.90 -1.49 4.43
C ASP A 312 8.09 -1.89 5.31
N ASP A 313 7.98 -3.03 5.98
CA ASP A 313 9.00 -3.58 6.90
C ASP A 313 9.63 -2.55 7.88
N CYS A 314 8.86 -1.52 8.27
CA CYS A 314 9.20 -0.67 9.40
C CYS A 314 8.93 -1.42 10.71
N SER A 315 9.73 -2.46 10.96
CA SER A 315 9.55 -3.41 12.06
C SER A 315 9.73 -2.79 13.47
N GLY A 316 10.32 -1.60 13.56
CA GLY A 316 10.38 -0.80 14.79
C GLY A 316 9.16 0.09 15.05
N LEU A 317 8.25 0.25 14.08
CA LEU A 317 7.20 1.26 14.14
C LEU A 317 6.09 0.83 15.10
N THR A 318 6.13 1.40 16.30
CA THR A 318 5.24 1.07 17.42
C THR A 318 4.23 2.17 17.71
N LYS A 319 4.30 3.31 17.03
CA LYS A 319 3.41 4.45 17.23
C LYS A 319 3.27 5.29 15.96
N ILE A 320 2.05 5.53 15.53
CA ILE A 320 1.72 6.59 14.57
C ILE A 320 0.66 7.48 15.23
N GLU A 321 0.91 8.79 15.23
CA GLU A 321 -0.09 9.79 15.61
C GLU A 321 -0.54 10.55 14.37
N VAL A 322 -1.81 10.94 14.34
CA VAL A 322 -2.35 11.79 13.30
C VAL A 322 -2.86 13.08 13.94
N SER A 323 -2.52 14.23 13.36
CA SER A 323 -3.02 15.51 13.82
C SER A 323 -4.57 15.51 13.87
N PRO A 324 -5.21 16.03 14.94
CA PRO A 324 -6.67 16.01 15.08
C PRO A 324 -7.42 16.64 13.89
N ASN A 325 -6.78 17.62 13.23
CA ASN A 325 -7.33 18.36 12.11
C ASN A 325 -6.92 17.80 10.74
N ASN A 326 -6.24 16.65 10.67
CA ASN A 326 -5.93 16.02 9.39
C ASN A 326 -7.24 15.58 8.71
N PRO A 327 -7.50 15.99 7.45
CA PRO A 327 -8.74 15.68 6.74
C PRO A 327 -8.76 14.28 6.12
N SER A 328 -7.60 13.64 5.90
CA SER A 328 -7.46 12.41 5.10
C SER A 328 -7.19 11.15 5.92
N TYR A 329 -6.61 11.27 7.11
CA TYR A 329 -6.17 10.14 7.93
C TYR A 329 -6.67 10.24 9.37
N CYS A 330 -6.70 9.11 10.04
CA CYS A 330 -6.88 9.03 11.48
C CYS A 330 -6.20 7.78 12.05
N THR A 331 -6.00 7.77 13.36
CA THR A 331 -5.61 6.56 14.10
C THR A 331 -6.67 6.17 15.11
N ASP A 332 -6.68 4.91 15.53
CA ASP A 332 -7.51 4.42 16.61
C ASP A 332 -6.73 4.35 17.94
N SER A 333 -7.36 3.80 18.99
CA SER A 333 -6.71 3.61 20.30
C SER A 333 -5.57 2.57 20.28
N GLN A 334 -5.46 1.76 19.22
CA GLN A 334 -4.37 0.82 19.00
C GLN A 334 -3.21 1.46 18.21
N GLY A 335 -3.39 2.70 17.73
CA GLY A 335 -2.42 3.41 16.90
C GLY A 335 -2.39 2.96 15.44
N ILE A 336 -3.36 2.15 14.99
CA ILE A 336 -3.45 1.70 13.61
C ILE A 336 -3.85 2.89 12.74
N LEU A 337 -3.17 3.07 11.61
CA LEU A 337 -3.42 4.15 10.67
C LEU A 337 -4.49 3.73 9.66
N TYR A 338 -5.48 4.60 9.51
CA TYR A 338 -6.59 4.48 8.56
C TYR A 338 -6.72 5.76 7.74
N ASN A 339 -7.44 5.67 6.63
CA ASN A 339 -8.07 6.86 6.04
C ASN A 339 -9.14 7.45 7.00
N LYS A 340 -9.59 8.68 6.72
CA LYS A 340 -10.38 9.47 7.68
C LYS A 340 -11.69 8.81 8.09
N ASP A 341 -12.36 8.17 7.15
CA ASP A 341 -13.63 7.47 7.32
C ASP A 341 -13.47 6.01 7.80
N LYS A 342 -12.23 5.54 7.97
CA LYS A 342 -11.89 4.17 8.36
C LYS A 342 -12.45 3.11 7.42
N THR A 343 -12.52 3.42 6.12
CA THR A 343 -12.85 2.45 5.07
C THR A 343 -11.62 1.74 4.51
N GLN A 344 -10.42 2.23 4.77
CA GLN A 344 -9.16 1.58 4.41
C GLN A 344 -8.21 1.54 5.61
N LEU A 345 -7.69 0.35 5.92
CA LEU A 345 -6.56 0.19 6.83
C LEU A 345 -5.27 0.44 6.04
N VAL A 346 -4.54 1.48 6.40
CA VAL A 346 -3.33 1.93 5.70
C VAL A 346 -2.09 1.26 6.28
N ARG A 347 -1.94 1.25 7.62
CA ARG A 347 -0.77 0.64 8.26
C ARG A 347 -1.07 0.21 9.70
N ALA A 348 -0.80 -1.05 9.99
CA ALA A 348 -0.71 -1.59 11.34
C ALA A 348 0.70 -1.40 11.93
N LEU A 349 0.78 -1.43 13.26
CA LEU A 349 2.03 -1.23 13.99
C LEU A 349 2.71 -2.56 14.29
N SER A 350 4.04 -2.57 14.36
CA SER A 350 4.82 -3.78 14.62
C SER A 350 4.61 -4.36 16.02
N SER A 351 4.03 -3.58 16.92
CA SER A 351 3.57 -3.99 18.25
C SER A 351 2.29 -4.85 18.22
N CYS A 352 1.61 -4.96 17.07
CA CYS A 352 0.37 -5.70 16.93
C CYS A 352 0.54 -7.20 17.16
N THR A 353 -0.13 -7.75 18.18
CA THR A 353 -0.19 -9.21 18.44
C THR A 353 -1.50 -9.85 18.01
N SER A 354 -2.60 -9.11 18.16
CA SER A 354 -3.98 -9.51 17.90
C SER A 354 -4.87 -8.26 17.75
N CYS A 355 -4.61 -7.44 16.72
CA CYS A 355 -5.33 -6.19 16.54
C CYS A 355 -6.79 -6.41 16.11
N VAL A 356 -7.68 -5.50 16.52
CA VAL A 356 -9.09 -5.54 16.15
C VAL A 356 -9.33 -4.51 15.07
N ILE A 357 -9.68 -4.97 13.86
CA ILE A 357 -9.99 -4.08 12.75
C ILE A 357 -11.49 -3.73 12.81
N PRO A 358 -11.89 -2.44 12.75
CA PRO A 358 -13.29 -2.06 12.73
C PRO A 358 -14.06 -2.57 11.50
N ASN A 359 -15.35 -2.90 11.66
CA ASN A 359 -16.23 -3.34 10.55
C ASN A 359 -16.50 -2.26 9.48
N THR A 360 -16.05 -1.02 9.70
CA THR A 360 -16.11 0.04 8.69
C THR A 360 -15.12 -0.19 7.56
N VAL A 361 -14.04 -0.94 7.81
CA VAL A 361 -12.98 -1.19 6.83
C VAL A 361 -13.51 -2.03 5.67
N LYS A 362 -13.22 -1.55 4.46
CA LYS A 362 -13.56 -2.14 3.16
C LYS A 362 -12.33 -2.68 2.43
N SER A 363 -11.15 -2.15 2.71
CA SER A 363 -9.90 -2.64 2.12
C SER A 363 -8.75 -2.63 3.11
N ILE A 364 -7.88 -3.63 2.99
CA ILE A 364 -6.58 -3.68 3.63
C ILE A 364 -5.56 -3.25 2.58
N ALA A 365 -4.88 -2.12 2.81
CA ALA A 365 -3.91 -1.57 1.85
C ALA A 365 -2.71 -2.50 1.65
N ALA A 366 -2.01 -2.31 0.54
CA ALA A 366 -0.75 -3.00 0.28
C ALA A 366 0.28 -2.70 1.39
N GLY A 367 0.95 -3.75 1.87
CA GLY A 367 1.93 -3.66 2.96
C GLY A 367 1.34 -3.33 4.35
N ALA A 368 0.01 -3.33 4.51
CA ALA A 368 -0.66 -2.90 5.74
C ALA A 368 -0.12 -3.55 7.04
N PHE A 369 0.17 -4.85 7.00
CA PHE A 369 0.78 -5.63 8.09
C PHE A 369 2.18 -6.15 7.74
N TYR A 370 2.80 -5.68 6.65
CA TYR A 370 4.12 -6.15 6.25
C TYR A 370 5.14 -5.95 7.39
N GLY A 371 5.70 -7.07 7.87
CA GLY A 371 6.73 -7.10 8.89
C GLY A 371 6.16 -7.05 10.30
N CYS A 372 4.85 -7.30 10.47
CA CYS A 372 4.22 -7.46 11.78
C CYS A 372 4.61 -8.80 12.42
N LYS A 373 5.89 -8.96 12.76
CA LYS A 373 6.52 -10.19 13.28
C LYS A 373 6.01 -10.67 14.64
N LYS A 374 5.10 -9.91 15.26
CA LYS A 374 4.43 -10.27 16.53
C LYS A 374 2.97 -10.68 16.34
N LEU A 375 2.41 -10.54 15.13
CA LEU A 375 1.03 -10.88 14.84
C LEU A 375 0.85 -12.39 14.90
N THR A 376 0.06 -12.87 15.86
CA THR A 376 -0.14 -14.33 16.09
C THR A 376 -1.43 -14.86 15.48
N LYS A 377 -2.45 -13.98 15.36
CA LYS A 377 -3.77 -14.29 14.83
C LYS A 377 -4.35 -13.06 14.17
N MET A 378 -5.09 -13.26 13.07
CA MET A 378 -5.88 -12.21 12.43
C MET A 378 -7.33 -12.65 12.16
N GLU A 379 -8.28 -11.82 12.56
CA GLU A 379 -9.69 -11.92 12.16
C GLU A 379 -10.03 -10.73 11.27
N ILE A 380 -10.18 -10.97 9.96
CA ILE A 380 -10.56 -9.91 9.02
C ILE A 380 -12.07 -9.66 9.18
N PRO A 381 -12.50 -8.40 9.40
CA PRO A 381 -13.90 -8.11 9.67
C PRO A 381 -14.78 -8.24 8.42
N TYR A 382 -16.04 -8.62 8.64
CA TYR A 382 -17.04 -8.69 7.57
C TYR A 382 -17.25 -7.32 6.94
N GLY A 383 -17.15 -7.24 5.61
CA GLY A 383 -17.22 -6.00 4.85
C GLY A 383 -15.90 -5.60 4.19
N VAL A 384 -14.77 -6.21 4.58
CA VAL A 384 -13.53 -6.13 3.80
C VAL A 384 -13.73 -6.87 2.49
N VAL A 385 -13.45 -6.17 1.38
CA VAL A 385 -13.61 -6.63 0.01
C VAL A 385 -12.26 -7.02 -0.58
N THR A 386 -11.20 -6.28 -0.27
CA THR A 386 -9.87 -6.51 -0.86
C THR A 386 -8.77 -6.60 0.19
N ILE A 387 -7.86 -7.54 -0.03
CA ILE A 387 -6.57 -7.66 0.67
C ILE A 387 -5.49 -7.31 -0.35
N GLY A 388 -4.77 -6.21 -0.12
CA GLY A 388 -3.75 -5.71 -1.06
C GLY A 388 -2.45 -6.53 -1.10
N ASP A 389 -1.55 -6.12 -1.97
CA ASP A 389 -0.25 -6.75 -2.18
C ASP A 389 0.63 -6.64 -0.91
N ASP A 390 1.46 -7.65 -0.64
CA ASP A 390 2.31 -7.74 0.55
C ASP A 390 1.56 -7.55 1.90
N ALA A 391 0.22 -7.58 1.93
CA ALA A 391 -0.57 -7.10 3.07
C ALA A 391 -0.20 -7.74 4.41
N PHE A 392 0.12 -9.02 4.44
CA PHE A 392 0.58 -9.78 5.61
C PHE A 392 1.98 -10.37 5.42
N ARG A 393 2.77 -9.87 4.47
CA ARG A 393 4.11 -10.39 4.20
C ARG A 393 4.98 -10.38 5.46
N GLY A 394 5.71 -11.47 5.69
CA GLY A 394 6.62 -11.59 6.83
C GLY A 394 5.92 -11.58 8.20
N CYS A 395 4.62 -11.92 8.26
CA CYS A 395 3.93 -12.23 9.51
C CYS A 395 4.33 -13.63 10.01
N GLU A 396 5.63 -13.84 10.22
CA GLU A 396 6.32 -15.13 10.43
C GLU A 396 5.70 -15.98 11.56
N VAL A 397 5.13 -15.35 12.59
CA VAL A 397 4.56 -16.03 13.77
C VAL A 397 3.03 -16.18 13.72
N MET A 398 2.38 -15.70 12.65
CA MET A 398 0.93 -15.78 12.51
C MET A 398 0.49 -17.22 12.29
N SER A 399 -0.31 -17.75 13.22
CA SER A 399 -0.70 -19.17 13.23
C SER A 399 -2.09 -19.43 12.65
N SER A 400 -2.95 -18.42 12.64
CA SER A 400 -4.32 -18.52 12.13
C SER A 400 -4.80 -17.20 11.57
N ILE A 401 -5.54 -17.28 10.46
CA ILE A 401 -6.25 -16.16 9.87
C ILE A 401 -7.69 -16.57 9.54
N THR A 402 -8.64 -15.64 9.69
CA THR A 402 -10.02 -15.80 9.21
C THR A 402 -10.29 -14.77 8.13
N ILE A 403 -10.60 -15.26 6.92
CA ILE A 403 -10.96 -14.46 5.74
C ILE A 403 -12.49 -14.56 5.55
N PRO A 404 -13.26 -13.47 5.63
CA PRO A 404 -14.72 -13.50 5.52
C PRO A 404 -15.19 -13.59 4.06
N ASP A 405 -16.41 -14.11 3.85
CA ASP A 405 -17.08 -14.23 2.54
C ASP A 405 -17.34 -12.89 1.82
N SER A 406 -16.98 -11.75 2.42
CA SER A 406 -17.01 -10.45 1.76
C SER A 406 -15.76 -10.19 0.90
N VAL A 407 -14.66 -10.92 1.12
CA VAL A 407 -13.41 -10.72 0.38
C VAL A 407 -13.54 -11.31 -1.01
N THR A 408 -13.23 -10.52 -2.04
CA THR A 408 -13.30 -10.93 -3.44
C THR A 408 -11.93 -11.09 -4.09
N SER A 409 -10.88 -10.43 -3.56
CA SER A 409 -9.53 -10.54 -4.10
C SER A 409 -8.44 -10.50 -3.03
N ILE A 410 -7.37 -11.24 -3.29
CA ILE A 410 -6.14 -11.31 -2.49
C ILE A 410 -4.97 -10.97 -3.41
N GLY A 411 -4.18 -9.97 -3.04
CA GLY A 411 -3.06 -9.43 -3.83
C GLY A 411 -1.82 -10.32 -3.91
N ASP A 412 -0.82 -9.85 -4.65
CA ASP A 412 0.48 -10.50 -4.81
C ASP A 412 1.23 -10.51 -3.48
N TYR A 413 1.96 -11.59 -3.18
CA TYR A 413 2.74 -11.73 -1.93
C TYR A 413 1.93 -11.55 -0.63
N ALA A 414 0.59 -11.57 -0.68
CA ALA A 414 -0.26 -11.15 0.43
C ALA A 414 0.04 -11.89 1.74
N PHE A 415 0.34 -13.20 1.69
CA PHE A 415 0.75 -14.01 2.84
C PHE A 415 2.16 -14.58 2.71
N PHE A 416 3.02 -13.96 1.90
CA PHE A 416 4.40 -14.41 1.70
C PHE A 416 5.15 -14.52 3.03
N ASN A 417 5.84 -15.64 3.26
CA ASN A 417 6.66 -15.89 4.46
C ASN A 417 5.86 -15.77 5.77
N CYS A 418 4.68 -16.41 5.81
CA CYS A 418 3.85 -16.63 7.00
C CYS A 418 4.10 -18.03 7.59
N ASP A 419 5.33 -18.31 8.00
CA ASP A 419 5.90 -19.64 8.29
C ASP A 419 5.19 -20.47 9.39
N LYS A 420 4.29 -19.85 10.17
CA LYS A 420 3.51 -20.54 11.21
C LYS A 420 2.04 -20.71 10.88
N LEU A 421 1.59 -20.22 9.72
CA LEU A 421 0.21 -20.29 9.28
C LEU A 421 -0.15 -21.73 8.96
N ARG A 422 -1.01 -22.36 9.78
CA ARG A 422 -1.24 -23.81 9.70
C ARG A 422 -2.31 -24.23 8.70
N SER A 423 -3.40 -23.48 8.70
CA SER A 423 -4.53 -23.74 7.84
C SER A 423 -5.27 -22.47 7.47
N VAL A 424 -5.73 -22.43 6.22
CA VAL A 424 -6.46 -21.30 5.64
C VAL A 424 -7.69 -21.81 4.92
N VAL A 425 -8.81 -21.13 5.11
CA VAL A 425 -10.01 -21.30 4.29
C VAL A 425 -10.19 -20.03 3.48
N VAL A 426 -9.98 -20.14 2.17
CA VAL A 426 -10.27 -19.07 1.22
C VAL A 426 -11.76 -19.17 0.85
N PRO A 427 -12.58 -18.14 1.14
CA PRO A 427 -14.01 -18.21 0.89
C PRO A 427 -14.34 -18.18 -0.61
N ASN A 428 -15.46 -18.80 -0.99
CA ASN A 428 -15.92 -18.90 -2.38
C ASN A 428 -16.25 -17.55 -3.04
N SER A 429 -16.24 -16.45 -2.29
CA SER A 429 -16.33 -15.09 -2.84
C SER A 429 -15.03 -14.64 -3.52
N VAL A 430 -13.89 -15.25 -3.20
CA VAL A 430 -12.58 -14.87 -3.75
C VAL A 430 -12.46 -15.36 -5.18
N THR A 431 -12.31 -14.44 -6.13
CA THR A 431 -12.19 -14.75 -7.56
C THR A 431 -10.74 -14.76 -8.03
N SER A 432 -9.81 -14.17 -7.27
CA SER A 432 -8.39 -14.11 -7.61
C SER A 432 -7.49 -14.10 -6.38
N ILE A 433 -6.33 -14.76 -6.52
CA ILE A 433 -5.21 -14.74 -5.58
C ILE A 433 -3.96 -14.43 -6.40
N GLY A 434 -3.21 -13.40 -6.01
CA GLY A 434 -2.01 -12.93 -6.70
C GLY A 434 -0.85 -13.94 -6.72
N GLU A 435 0.20 -13.62 -7.47
CA GLU A 435 1.45 -14.40 -7.50
C GLU A 435 2.09 -14.42 -6.11
N TYR A 436 2.74 -15.53 -5.77
CA TYR A 436 3.36 -15.74 -4.45
C TYR A 436 2.41 -15.58 -3.24
N GLY A 437 1.09 -15.65 -3.45
CA GLY A 437 0.09 -15.32 -2.43
C GLY A 437 0.25 -16.06 -1.10
N PHE A 438 0.71 -17.31 -1.12
CA PHE A 438 1.02 -18.15 0.05
C PHE A 438 2.45 -18.74 0.00
N ALA A 439 3.37 -18.15 -0.78
CA ALA A 439 4.74 -18.67 -0.88
C ALA A 439 5.48 -18.58 0.45
N TYR A 440 6.40 -19.51 0.70
CA TYR A 440 7.19 -19.65 1.93
C TYR A 440 6.32 -19.74 3.19
N CYS A 441 5.12 -20.31 3.06
CA CYS A 441 4.28 -20.64 4.21
C CYS A 441 4.64 -22.05 4.70
N ASP A 442 5.86 -22.26 5.18
CA ASP A 442 6.38 -23.59 5.57
C ASP A 442 5.48 -24.31 6.59
N GLY A 443 4.73 -23.55 7.41
CA GLY A 443 3.77 -24.06 8.38
C GLY A 443 2.45 -24.58 7.81
N LEU A 444 2.15 -24.29 6.53
CA LEU A 444 0.85 -24.49 5.91
C LEU A 444 0.64 -25.96 5.58
N SER A 445 -0.16 -26.62 6.42
CA SER A 445 -0.49 -28.05 6.29
C SER A 445 -1.78 -28.33 5.53
N SER A 446 -2.69 -27.35 5.48
CA SER A 446 -4.00 -27.52 4.83
C SER A 446 -4.58 -26.19 4.37
N ILE A 447 -4.95 -26.11 3.10
CA ILE A 447 -5.66 -24.96 2.55
C ILE A 447 -6.88 -25.40 1.77
N VAL A 448 -8.00 -24.68 1.97
CA VAL A 448 -9.20 -24.78 1.14
C VAL A 448 -9.23 -23.56 0.22
N LEU A 449 -9.25 -23.82 -1.08
CA LEU A 449 -9.29 -22.80 -2.13
C LEU A 449 -10.73 -22.48 -2.53
N SER A 450 -10.94 -21.28 -3.08
CA SER A 450 -12.23 -20.85 -3.62
C SER A 450 -12.58 -21.59 -4.91
N ASP A 451 -13.84 -22.03 -5.03
CA ASP A 451 -14.39 -22.66 -6.24
C ASP A 451 -14.46 -21.71 -7.45
N GLN A 452 -14.28 -20.40 -7.24
CA GLN A 452 -14.32 -19.40 -8.31
C GLN A 452 -12.98 -19.15 -9.00
N LEU A 453 -11.89 -19.77 -8.51
CA LEU A 453 -10.58 -19.60 -9.12
C LEU A 453 -10.53 -20.25 -10.51
N THR A 454 -9.99 -19.51 -11.48
CA THR A 454 -9.75 -20.00 -12.85
C THR A 454 -8.30 -20.39 -13.07
N THR A 455 -7.38 -19.95 -12.22
CA THR A 455 -5.95 -20.27 -12.31
C THR A 455 -5.34 -20.47 -10.93
N ILE A 456 -4.27 -21.26 -10.84
CA ILE A 456 -3.32 -21.19 -9.74
C ILE A 456 -2.15 -20.33 -10.21
N SER A 457 -2.01 -19.14 -9.62
CA SER A 457 -1.00 -18.13 -9.95
C SER A 457 0.45 -18.60 -9.77
N GLY A 458 1.38 -17.87 -10.38
CA GLY A 458 2.81 -18.19 -10.34
C GLY A 458 3.33 -18.21 -8.91
N SER A 459 4.10 -19.24 -8.57
CA SER A 459 4.69 -19.44 -7.25
C SER A 459 3.70 -19.37 -6.06
N MET A 460 2.38 -19.54 -6.26
CA MET A 460 1.37 -19.34 -5.20
C MET A 460 1.70 -20.06 -3.90
N PHE A 461 2.20 -21.30 -3.99
CA PHE A 461 2.56 -22.18 -2.88
C PHE A 461 4.04 -22.56 -2.87
N ARG A 462 4.91 -21.80 -3.55
CA ARG A 462 6.35 -22.09 -3.57
C ARG A 462 6.88 -22.24 -2.13
N ASP A 463 7.70 -23.25 -1.86
CA ASP A 463 8.24 -23.57 -0.52
C ASP A 463 7.15 -23.78 0.56
N CYS A 464 5.95 -24.26 0.23
CA CYS A 464 4.97 -24.68 1.24
C CYS A 464 5.28 -26.09 1.76
N ASP A 465 6.38 -26.22 2.50
CA ASP A 465 6.99 -27.50 2.83
C ASP A 465 6.08 -28.48 3.58
N LEU A 466 5.20 -28.03 4.49
CA LEU A 466 4.29 -28.92 5.21
C LEU A 466 2.97 -29.20 4.50
N LEU A 467 2.75 -28.68 3.30
CA LEU A 467 1.53 -28.90 2.54
C LEU A 467 1.50 -30.32 1.99
N GLU A 468 0.80 -31.23 2.67
CA GLU A 468 0.78 -32.65 2.32
C GLU A 468 -0.25 -32.97 1.22
N ASN A 469 -1.39 -32.29 1.25
CA ASN A 469 -2.54 -32.58 0.40
C ASN A 469 -3.20 -31.28 -0.07
N ILE A 470 -3.53 -31.20 -1.36
CA ILE A 470 -4.32 -30.09 -1.90
C ILE A 470 -5.31 -30.54 -2.99
N SER A 471 -6.49 -29.93 -3.00
CA SER A 471 -7.49 -30.08 -4.06
C SER A 471 -7.59 -28.80 -4.85
N ILE A 472 -7.32 -28.88 -6.16
CA ILE A 472 -7.42 -27.75 -7.09
C ILE A 472 -8.89 -27.57 -7.50
N PRO A 473 -9.45 -26.34 -7.40
CA PRO A 473 -10.86 -26.08 -7.68
C PRO A 473 -11.33 -26.47 -9.09
N SER A 474 -12.61 -26.82 -9.23
CA SER A 474 -13.18 -27.34 -10.48
C SER A 474 -13.20 -26.36 -11.67
N GLY A 475 -13.01 -25.06 -11.41
CA GLY A 475 -12.95 -24.01 -12.43
C GLY A 475 -11.53 -23.75 -12.98
N VAL A 476 -10.49 -24.31 -12.35
CA VAL A 476 -9.10 -24.00 -12.70
C VAL A 476 -8.73 -24.60 -14.05
N THR A 477 -8.26 -23.75 -14.98
CA THR A 477 -7.83 -24.15 -16.33
C THR A 477 -6.31 -24.21 -16.46
N SER A 478 -5.56 -23.49 -15.61
CA SER A 478 -4.10 -23.51 -15.65
C SER A 478 -3.44 -23.43 -14.27
N ILE A 479 -2.29 -24.11 -14.16
CA ILE A 479 -1.35 -24.01 -13.04
C ILE A 479 -0.09 -23.32 -13.58
N LEU A 480 0.24 -22.14 -13.05
CA LEU A 480 1.30 -21.29 -13.59
C LEU A 480 2.70 -21.67 -13.06
N VAL A 481 3.71 -20.96 -13.56
CA VAL A 481 5.14 -21.25 -13.33
C VAL A 481 5.43 -21.33 -11.84
N SER A 482 6.16 -22.37 -11.43
CA SER A 482 6.60 -22.57 -10.04
C SER A 482 5.50 -22.64 -8.98
N ALA A 483 4.22 -22.81 -9.36
CA ALA A 483 3.08 -22.73 -8.43
C ALA A 483 3.23 -23.55 -7.14
N PHE A 484 3.84 -24.73 -7.21
CA PHE A 484 4.14 -25.64 -6.10
C PHE A 484 5.64 -26.00 -6.03
N GLU A 485 6.53 -25.19 -6.62
CA GLU A 485 7.97 -25.43 -6.55
C GLU A 485 8.42 -25.59 -5.09
N ASP A 486 9.32 -26.54 -4.81
CA ASP A 486 9.84 -26.81 -3.47
C ASP A 486 8.76 -27.19 -2.43
N CYS A 487 7.57 -27.67 -2.83
CA CYS A 487 6.60 -28.26 -1.90
C CYS A 487 7.03 -29.68 -1.50
N THR A 488 8.04 -29.81 -0.65
CA THR A 488 8.75 -31.10 -0.48
C THR A 488 7.94 -32.21 0.17
N TYR A 489 6.89 -31.92 0.97
CA TYR A 489 5.98 -32.93 1.54
C TYR A 489 4.68 -33.12 0.77
N LEU A 490 4.45 -32.39 -0.33
CA LEU A 490 3.23 -32.56 -1.13
C LEU A 490 3.16 -33.98 -1.66
N ASN A 491 2.26 -34.78 -1.08
CA ASN A 491 2.15 -36.20 -1.38
C ASN A 491 1.02 -36.50 -2.35
N LYS A 492 -0.09 -35.78 -2.20
CA LYS A 492 -1.32 -35.97 -2.96
C LYS A 492 -1.88 -34.65 -3.48
N ILE A 493 -2.23 -34.65 -4.76
CA ILE A 493 -2.95 -33.55 -5.40
C ILE A 493 -4.17 -34.04 -6.15
N THR A 494 -5.27 -33.29 -6.08
CA THR A 494 -6.47 -33.51 -6.91
C THR A 494 -6.57 -32.42 -7.96
N LEU A 495 -6.70 -32.82 -9.23
CA LEU A 495 -6.73 -31.93 -10.39
C LEU A 495 -8.08 -32.01 -11.11
N PRO A 496 -8.65 -30.87 -11.56
CA PRO A 496 -9.99 -30.81 -12.12
C PRO A 496 -10.02 -31.18 -13.62
N THR A 497 -11.21 -31.53 -14.14
CA THR A 497 -11.42 -31.79 -15.58
C THR A 497 -11.22 -30.56 -16.46
N SER A 498 -11.31 -29.36 -15.89
CA SER A 498 -11.12 -28.09 -16.59
C SER A 498 -9.66 -27.77 -16.90
N LEU A 499 -8.70 -28.46 -16.27
CA LEU A 499 -7.28 -28.18 -16.41
C LEU A 499 -6.81 -28.48 -17.84
N THR A 500 -6.26 -27.46 -18.50
CA THR A 500 -5.72 -27.55 -19.88
C THR A 500 -4.20 -27.39 -19.92
N GLU A 501 -3.60 -26.77 -18.90
CA GLU A 501 -2.17 -26.45 -18.92
C GLU A 501 -1.52 -26.47 -17.53
N ILE A 502 -0.31 -27.03 -17.45
CA ILE A 502 0.62 -26.93 -16.34
C ILE A 502 1.91 -26.30 -16.87
N LYS A 503 2.26 -25.09 -16.41
CA LYS A 503 3.45 -24.37 -16.87
C LYS A 503 4.74 -25.00 -16.33
N GLY A 504 5.88 -24.57 -16.88
CA GLY A 504 7.18 -25.09 -16.47
C GLY A 504 7.47 -24.85 -14.99
N TRP A 505 8.23 -25.75 -14.36
CA TRP A 505 8.61 -25.72 -12.94
C TRP A 505 7.44 -25.76 -11.94
N ALA A 506 6.18 -25.88 -12.38
CA ALA A 506 5.02 -25.81 -11.51
C ALA A 506 5.07 -26.81 -10.34
N PHE A 507 5.70 -27.97 -10.54
CA PHE A 507 5.93 -28.99 -9.51
C PHE A 507 7.41 -29.41 -9.42
N ALA A 508 8.33 -28.50 -9.73
CA ALA A 508 9.76 -28.72 -9.51
C ALA A 508 10.02 -29.00 -8.02
N ASP A 509 10.90 -29.96 -7.73
CA ASP A 509 11.31 -30.33 -6.37
C ASP A 509 10.19 -30.76 -5.38
N CYS A 510 8.99 -31.10 -5.90
CA CYS A 510 7.92 -31.81 -5.20
C CYS A 510 8.27 -33.29 -4.92
N ASN A 511 9.35 -33.51 -4.17
CA ASN A 511 10.01 -34.81 -4.03
C ASN A 511 9.15 -35.90 -3.37
N CYS A 512 8.10 -35.56 -2.64
CA CYS A 512 7.14 -36.51 -2.04
C CYS A 512 5.88 -36.74 -2.86
N LEU A 513 5.71 -36.09 -4.03
CA LEU A 513 4.51 -36.24 -4.84
C LEU A 513 4.45 -37.66 -5.40
N ARG A 514 3.45 -38.42 -4.96
CA ARG A 514 3.27 -39.83 -5.35
C ARG A 514 1.90 -40.10 -5.93
N HIS A 515 0.91 -39.27 -5.62
CA HIS A 515 -0.48 -39.53 -6.00
C HIS A 515 -1.12 -38.29 -6.65
N ILE A 516 -1.50 -38.44 -7.92
CA ILE A 516 -2.23 -37.43 -8.68
C ILE A 516 -3.60 -37.99 -9.00
N TYR A 517 -4.64 -37.35 -8.49
CA TYR A 517 -6.04 -37.71 -8.75
C TYR A 517 -6.63 -36.73 -9.76
N TYR A 518 -6.70 -37.15 -11.01
CA TYR A 518 -7.30 -36.35 -12.07
C TYR A 518 -8.77 -36.70 -12.22
N ALA A 519 -9.64 -35.70 -12.11
CA ALA A 519 -11.10 -35.88 -12.14
C ALA A 519 -11.66 -36.32 -13.51
N GLY A 520 -10.85 -36.22 -14.58
CA GLY A 520 -11.20 -36.64 -15.94
C GLY A 520 -10.67 -38.02 -16.33
N THR A 521 -10.79 -38.32 -17.62
CA THR A 521 -10.27 -39.56 -18.21
C THR A 521 -8.79 -39.44 -18.58
N GLU A 522 -8.15 -40.57 -18.87
CA GLU A 522 -6.76 -40.61 -19.34
C GLU A 522 -6.60 -39.87 -20.68
N GLU A 523 -7.58 -39.94 -21.57
CA GLU A 523 -7.57 -39.20 -22.84
C GLU A 523 -7.55 -37.69 -22.62
N GLN A 524 -8.34 -37.21 -21.66
CA GLN A 524 -8.36 -35.79 -21.29
C GLN A 524 -7.03 -35.35 -20.67
N TRP A 525 -6.44 -36.18 -19.81
CA TRP A 525 -5.10 -35.92 -19.25
C TRP A 525 -4.04 -35.75 -20.33
N ASN A 526 -4.05 -36.63 -21.34
CA ASN A 526 -3.08 -36.60 -22.43
C ASN A 526 -3.21 -35.35 -23.34
N GLN A 527 -4.27 -34.55 -23.20
CA GLN A 527 -4.42 -33.26 -23.87
C GLN A 527 -3.88 -32.07 -23.06
N ILE A 528 -3.52 -32.28 -21.79
CA ILE A 528 -2.97 -31.21 -20.95
C ILE A 528 -1.55 -30.87 -21.44
N VAL A 529 -1.32 -29.59 -21.71
CA VAL A 529 0.02 -29.10 -22.05
C VAL A 529 0.84 -29.00 -20.77
N ILE A 530 1.88 -29.82 -20.65
CA ILE A 530 2.78 -29.83 -19.48
C ILE A 530 4.15 -29.27 -19.88
N GLY A 531 4.55 -28.17 -19.24
CA GLY A 531 5.85 -27.53 -19.43
C GLY A 531 7.01 -28.32 -18.83
N SER A 532 8.24 -27.89 -19.12
CA SER A 532 9.48 -28.50 -18.63
C SER A 532 9.58 -28.52 -17.09
N GLU A 533 10.43 -29.39 -16.55
CA GLU A 533 10.73 -29.45 -15.10
C GLU A 533 9.49 -29.79 -14.24
N ASN A 534 8.67 -30.72 -14.75
CA ASN A 534 7.51 -31.28 -14.07
C ASN A 534 7.58 -32.82 -13.99
N ASP A 535 8.78 -33.39 -13.88
CA ASP A 535 8.98 -34.85 -13.83
C ASP A 535 8.24 -35.52 -12.67
N ASN A 536 7.99 -34.78 -11.58
CA ASN A 536 7.13 -35.24 -10.48
C ASN A 536 5.69 -35.53 -10.93
N VAL A 537 5.18 -34.82 -11.94
CA VAL A 537 3.84 -35.00 -12.50
C VAL A 537 3.82 -36.03 -13.64
N THR A 538 4.82 -35.99 -14.51
CA THR A 538 4.86 -36.80 -15.73
C THR A 538 5.46 -38.20 -15.50
N THR A 539 6.48 -38.31 -14.65
CA THR A 539 7.32 -39.52 -14.52
C THR A 539 7.18 -40.21 -13.16
N TYR A 540 7.20 -39.46 -12.05
CA TYR A 540 7.36 -40.07 -10.72
C TYR A 540 6.06 -40.37 -9.96
N ALA A 541 5.01 -39.56 -10.13
CA ALA A 541 3.75 -39.78 -9.45
C ALA A 541 2.82 -40.76 -10.19
N ASN A 542 2.12 -41.58 -9.41
CA ASN A 542 1.02 -42.40 -9.91
C ASN A 542 -0.17 -41.51 -10.23
N ARG A 543 -0.73 -41.70 -11.43
CA ARG A 543 -1.93 -40.99 -11.88
C ARG A 543 -3.15 -41.89 -11.76
N TYR A 544 -4.17 -41.37 -11.09
CA TYR A 544 -5.47 -41.98 -10.93
C TYR A 544 -6.47 -41.15 -11.72
N TYR A 545 -7.08 -41.77 -12.72
CA TYR A 545 -8.11 -41.15 -13.53
C TYR A 545 -9.48 -41.56 -13.00
N ASN A 546 -10.49 -40.73 -13.24
CA ASN A 546 -11.88 -41.07 -12.99
C ASN A 546 -12.36 -42.02 -14.11
N THR A 547 -11.81 -43.23 -14.16
CA THR A 547 -12.43 -44.34 -14.88
C THR A 547 -13.69 -44.75 -14.11
N ALA A 548 -14.66 -45.40 -14.77
CA ALA A 548 -15.87 -45.84 -14.12
C ALA A 548 -15.53 -46.83 -12.99
N HIS A 549 -15.35 -46.29 -11.78
CA HIS A 549 -14.94 -47.05 -10.61
C HIS A 549 -16.04 -48.02 -10.19
N THR A 550 -15.67 -49.28 -9.97
CA THR A 550 -16.53 -50.26 -9.29
C THR A 550 -16.28 -50.21 -7.79
N TYR A 551 -17.29 -49.75 -7.08
CA TYR A 551 -17.29 -49.59 -5.64
C TYR A 551 -17.81 -50.86 -4.96
N LYS A 552 -17.27 -51.20 -3.79
CA LYS A 552 -17.85 -52.26 -2.95
C LYS A 552 -19.31 -51.89 -2.64
N THR A 553 -20.23 -52.84 -2.77
CA THR A 553 -21.68 -52.66 -2.49
C THR A 553 -22.03 -52.65 -1.00
N GLU A 554 -21.04 -52.78 -0.11
CA GLU A 554 -21.24 -52.80 1.34
C GLU A 554 -20.86 -51.45 1.99
N TRP A 555 -21.79 -50.94 2.79
CA TRP A 555 -21.70 -49.64 3.45
C TRP A 555 -20.82 -49.69 4.70
N SER A 556 -19.92 -48.72 4.86
CA SER A 556 -19.26 -48.44 6.15
C SER A 556 -20.32 -47.99 7.17
N LYS A 557 -20.56 -48.79 8.23
CA LYS A 557 -21.54 -48.52 9.29
C LYS A 557 -21.02 -47.54 10.36
N ASP A 558 -20.44 -46.41 9.97
CA ASP A 558 -20.09 -45.33 10.90
C ASP A 558 -20.90 -44.06 10.61
N THR A 559 -21.38 -43.44 11.69
CA THR A 559 -22.30 -42.31 11.76
C THR A 559 -21.77 -40.97 11.19
N THR A 560 -20.49 -40.89 10.80
CA THR A 560 -19.84 -39.61 10.42
C THR A 560 -19.42 -39.47 8.95
N SER A 561 -19.43 -40.52 8.11
CA SER A 561 -19.09 -40.41 6.67
C SER A 561 -19.65 -41.56 5.84
N HIS A 562 -20.30 -41.27 4.69
CA HIS A 562 -20.80 -42.26 3.74
C HIS A 562 -19.91 -42.31 2.51
N TRP A 563 -18.83 -43.06 2.62
CA TRP A 563 -17.92 -43.29 1.49
C TRP A 563 -18.13 -44.67 0.93
N HIS A 564 -18.07 -44.76 -0.39
CA HIS A 564 -17.72 -46.00 -1.05
C HIS A 564 -16.20 -46.08 -1.16
N GLU A 565 -15.59 -47.17 -0.73
CA GLU A 565 -14.19 -47.46 -1.03
C GLU A 565 -14.11 -47.92 -2.48
N CYS A 566 -13.37 -47.17 -3.28
CA CYS A 566 -12.94 -47.65 -4.58
C CYS A 566 -12.07 -48.88 -4.35
N THR A 567 -12.51 -50.00 -4.92
CA THR A 567 -11.79 -51.28 -4.83
C THR A 567 -10.41 -51.21 -5.50
N ASP A 568 -10.21 -50.25 -6.40
CA ASP A 568 -9.04 -50.16 -7.28
C ASP A 568 -7.97 -49.16 -6.80
N CYS A 569 -8.35 -48.04 -6.19
CA CYS A 569 -7.41 -47.00 -5.74
C CYS A 569 -7.47 -46.68 -4.23
N GLY A 570 -8.37 -47.34 -3.48
CA GLY A 570 -8.57 -47.06 -2.05
C GLY A 570 -9.22 -45.70 -1.77
N ASP A 571 -9.54 -44.92 -2.81
CA ASP A 571 -10.25 -43.66 -2.64
C ASP A 571 -11.63 -43.89 -2.04
N LYS A 572 -11.89 -43.12 -1.01
CA LYS A 572 -13.20 -42.99 -0.41
C LYS A 572 -13.96 -41.94 -1.20
N LYS A 573 -14.82 -42.37 -2.13
CA LYS A 573 -15.71 -41.44 -2.81
C LYS A 573 -16.93 -41.23 -1.93
N ASP A 574 -17.07 -40.02 -1.40
CA ASP A 574 -18.36 -39.53 -0.90
C ASP A 574 -19.31 -39.50 -2.10
N LEU A 575 -20.18 -40.51 -2.21
CA LEU A 575 -21.23 -40.46 -3.21
C LEU A 575 -22.35 -39.57 -2.64
N ALA A 576 -22.33 -38.34 -3.15
CA ALA A 576 -22.86 -37.10 -2.58
C ALA A 576 -21.82 -36.39 -1.71
N SER A 577 -21.12 -35.41 -2.30
CA SER A 577 -20.86 -34.18 -1.55
C SER A 577 -22.17 -33.89 -0.84
N HIS A 578 -22.17 -33.89 0.49
CA HIS A 578 -23.42 -33.78 1.22
C HIS A 578 -24.19 -32.60 0.62
N THR A 579 -25.27 -32.90 -0.12
CA THR A 579 -26.04 -31.86 -0.78
C THR A 579 -26.97 -31.41 0.32
N TRP A 580 -26.48 -30.45 1.09
CA TRP A 580 -27.17 -29.96 2.25
C TRP A 580 -28.45 -29.28 1.78
N ASP A 581 -29.54 -29.51 2.51
CA ASP A 581 -30.71 -28.68 2.35
C ASP A 581 -30.36 -27.20 2.62
N ALA A 582 -31.32 -26.29 2.47
CA ALA A 582 -31.12 -24.87 2.74
C ALA A 582 -30.68 -24.55 4.19
N GLY A 583 -30.55 -25.57 5.04
CA GLY A 583 -30.26 -25.50 6.46
C GLY A 583 -31.50 -25.06 7.22
N GLN A 584 -31.89 -25.85 8.21
CA GLN A 584 -32.95 -25.51 9.14
C GLN A 584 -32.34 -24.88 10.38
N VAL A 585 -32.89 -23.75 10.84
CA VAL A 585 -32.51 -23.17 12.13
C VAL A 585 -33.08 -24.07 13.22
N THR A 586 -32.22 -24.91 13.81
CA THR A 586 -32.61 -25.86 14.87
C THR A 586 -32.52 -25.24 16.24
N LYS A 587 -31.69 -24.21 16.40
CA LYS A 587 -31.69 -23.32 17.55
C LYS A 587 -31.58 -21.87 17.06
N PRO A 588 -32.63 -21.06 17.15
CA PRO A 588 -32.51 -19.65 16.76
C PRO A 588 -31.48 -18.93 17.64
N ALA A 589 -30.73 -17.99 17.08
CA ALA A 589 -29.87 -17.13 17.88
C ALA A 589 -30.72 -16.28 18.81
N SER A 590 -30.28 -16.12 20.05
CA SER A 590 -30.95 -15.29 21.06
C SER A 590 -30.01 -14.21 21.58
N CYS A 591 -30.53 -13.32 22.42
CA CYS A 591 -29.74 -12.34 23.16
C CYS A 591 -28.98 -12.94 24.36
N LYS A 592 -29.05 -14.27 24.58
CA LYS A 592 -28.32 -14.99 25.65
C LYS A 592 -27.31 -15.98 25.08
N GLU A 593 -27.68 -16.68 24.04
CA GLU A 593 -26.91 -17.78 23.45
C GLU A 593 -26.87 -17.67 21.92
N ALA A 594 -25.74 -18.07 21.32
CA ALA A 594 -25.59 -18.21 19.88
C ALA A 594 -26.62 -19.21 19.33
N GLY A 595 -27.09 -18.94 18.11
CA GLY A 595 -27.97 -19.84 17.39
C GLY A 595 -27.19 -20.95 16.71
N VAL A 596 -27.91 -21.95 16.23
CA VAL A 596 -27.40 -23.10 15.49
C VAL A 596 -28.29 -23.30 14.28
N LYS A 597 -27.69 -23.19 13.09
CA LYS A 597 -28.31 -23.63 11.84
C LYS A 597 -27.81 -25.04 11.55
N THR A 598 -28.72 -26.00 11.51
CA THR A 598 -28.40 -27.38 11.17
C THR A 598 -28.75 -27.64 9.72
N TYR A 599 -27.75 -28.08 8.97
CA TYR A 599 -27.89 -28.54 7.61
C TYR A 599 -28.12 -30.03 7.65
N THR A 600 -29.14 -30.51 6.94
CA THR A 600 -29.38 -31.95 6.79
C THR A 600 -29.00 -32.35 5.38
N CYS A 601 -28.18 -33.38 5.25
CA CYS A 601 -27.83 -33.90 3.94
C CYS A 601 -29.09 -34.47 3.28
N THR A 602 -29.47 -33.93 2.12
CA THR A 602 -30.67 -34.36 1.38
C THR A 602 -30.59 -35.83 0.98
N VAL A 603 -29.37 -36.39 0.89
CA VAL A 603 -29.07 -37.77 0.49
C VAL A 603 -29.03 -38.72 1.70
N CYS A 604 -28.14 -38.52 2.67
CA CYS A 604 -27.88 -39.50 3.75
C CYS A 604 -28.52 -39.16 5.11
N LYS A 605 -29.20 -38.01 5.22
CA LYS A 605 -29.89 -37.53 6.43
C LYS A 605 -29.00 -37.22 7.64
N THR A 606 -27.68 -37.39 7.56
CA THR A 606 -26.71 -36.85 8.55
C THR A 606 -26.80 -35.32 8.61
N THR A 607 -26.50 -34.74 9.77
CA THR A 607 -26.62 -33.30 10.05
C THR A 607 -25.28 -32.63 10.41
N LYS A 608 -25.01 -31.43 9.90
CA LYS A 608 -23.91 -30.54 10.37
C LYS A 608 -24.44 -29.21 10.89
N THR A 609 -23.70 -28.52 11.75
CA THR A 609 -24.16 -27.30 12.44
C THR A 609 -23.26 -26.09 12.18
N GLN A 610 -23.85 -24.93 11.90
CA GLN A 610 -23.18 -23.63 11.86
C GLN A 610 -23.65 -22.77 13.04
N ASN A 611 -22.70 -22.14 13.74
CA ASN A 611 -23.01 -21.20 14.81
C ASN A 611 -23.48 -19.86 14.22
N ILE A 612 -24.67 -19.43 14.60
CA ILE A 612 -25.21 -18.11 14.30
C ILE A 612 -24.83 -17.20 15.45
N ALA A 613 -24.14 -16.09 15.14
CA ALA A 613 -23.73 -15.12 16.15
C ALA A 613 -24.92 -14.67 17.02
N LYS A 614 -24.65 -14.50 18.32
CA LYS A 614 -25.62 -14.03 19.30
C LYS A 614 -26.23 -12.70 18.85
N LEU A 615 -27.56 -12.57 18.94
CA LEU A 615 -28.23 -11.34 18.55
C LEU A 615 -27.81 -10.21 19.50
N THR A 616 -27.27 -9.13 18.95
CA THR A 616 -26.79 -7.97 19.71
C THR A 616 -27.92 -7.00 20.08
N THR A 617 -29.13 -7.22 19.55
CA THR A 617 -30.35 -6.45 19.83
C THR A 617 -31.58 -7.36 19.83
N HIS A 618 -32.62 -7.00 20.60
CA HIS A 618 -33.88 -7.76 20.65
C HIS A 618 -34.74 -7.50 19.40
N ALA A 619 -35.18 -8.55 18.71
CA ALA A 619 -36.11 -8.47 17.57
C ALA A 619 -37.58 -8.53 18.04
N TYR A 620 -38.47 -7.75 17.41
CA TYR A 620 -39.91 -7.69 17.68
C TYR A 620 -40.71 -8.12 16.43
N VAL A 621 -41.88 -8.75 16.60
CA VAL A 621 -42.84 -9.04 15.53
C VAL A 621 -44.22 -8.54 15.95
N TYR A 622 -44.89 -7.75 15.11
CA TYR A 622 -46.32 -7.44 15.27
C TYR A 622 -47.15 -8.53 14.58
N ILE A 623 -48.06 -9.17 15.31
CA ILE A 623 -49.09 -10.05 14.74
C ILE A 623 -50.43 -9.34 14.93
N THR A 624 -51.04 -8.85 13.86
CA THR A 624 -52.45 -8.44 13.86
C THR A 624 -53.25 -9.46 13.08
N GLY A 625 -53.95 -10.36 13.79
CA GLY A 625 -54.94 -11.26 13.20
C GLY A 625 -56.29 -10.56 13.12
N GLY A 626 -56.79 -10.32 11.92
CA GLY A 626 -58.17 -9.88 11.69
C GLY A 626 -59.03 -11.06 11.24
N THR A 627 -60.15 -11.30 11.92
CA THR A 627 -61.20 -12.20 11.42
C THR A 627 -62.20 -11.38 10.62
N HIS A 628 -62.42 -11.75 9.35
CA HIS A 628 -63.43 -11.13 8.52
C HIS A 628 -64.59 -12.09 8.31
N LYS A 629 -65.80 -11.59 8.60
CA LYS A 629 -67.06 -12.32 8.42
C LYS A 629 -67.74 -11.78 7.16
N CYS A 630 -68.00 -12.66 6.19
CA CYS A 630 -68.74 -12.30 5.00
C CYS A 630 -70.18 -11.92 5.39
N THR A 631 -70.62 -10.70 5.07
CA THR A 631 -71.95 -10.18 5.44
C THR A 631 -73.10 -10.79 4.64
N VAL A 632 -72.80 -11.56 3.58
CA VAL A 632 -73.81 -12.21 2.72
C VAL A 632 -74.08 -13.67 3.14
N CYS A 633 -73.05 -14.44 3.51
CA CYS A 633 -73.21 -15.86 3.86
C CYS A 633 -72.79 -16.23 5.30
N GLY A 634 -72.21 -15.30 6.06
CA GLY A 634 -71.87 -15.49 7.47
C GLY A 634 -70.62 -16.31 7.77
N ALA A 635 -69.88 -16.80 6.76
CA ALA A 635 -68.60 -17.50 6.97
C ALA A 635 -67.50 -16.54 7.42
N THR A 636 -66.62 -17.00 8.31
CA THR A 636 -65.54 -16.20 8.92
C THR A 636 -64.19 -16.77 8.49
N ASN A 637 -63.31 -15.94 7.94
CA ASN A 637 -61.94 -16.33 7.58
C ASN A 637 -60.92 -15.45 8.31
N THR A 638 -59.79 -16.04 8.68
CA THR A 638 -58.71 -15.37 9.44
C THR A 638 -57.48 -15.30 8.56
N HIS A 639 -56.94 -14.10 8.35
CA HIS A 639 -55.65 -13.93 7.66
C HIS A 639 -54.68 -13.12 8.52
N TYR A 640 -53.39 -13.39 8.31
CA TYR A 640 -52.27 -12.76 9.01
C TYR A 640 -51.47 -11.92 8.01
N HIS A 641 -51.18 -10.66 8.35
CA HIS A 641 -50.16 -9.86 7.67
C HIS A 641 -48.93 -9.73 8.57
N VAL A 642 -47.74 -9.96 8.00
CA VAL A 642 -46.45 -9.76 8.67
C VAL A 642 -45.76 -8.57 8.00
N TRP A 643 -45.44 -7.53 8.77
CA TRP A 643 -44.55 -6.45 8.34
C TRP A 643 -43.30 -6.46 9.22
N GLY A 644 -42.13 -6.58 8.60
CA GLY A 644 -40.82 -6.51 9.24
C GLY A 644 -39.84 -5.79 8.32
N ASN A 645 -38.89 -5.05 8.91
CA ASN A 645 -37.87 -4.31 8.17
C ASN A 645 -36.98 -5.27 7.36
N SER A 646 -36.70 -4.84 6.14
CA SER A 646 -36.21 -5.57 4.98
C SER A 646 -34.97 -6.45 5.18
N ASN A 647 -35.11 -7.74 4.83
CA ASN A 647 -34.17 -8.49 3.99
C ASN A 647 -34.96 -9.62 3.31
N TRP A 648 -35.47 -9.37 2.11
CA TRP A 648 -36.06 -10.39 1.23
C TRP A 648 -35.32 -10.38 -0.10
N THR A 649 -34.95 -11.56 -0.57
CA THR A 649 -34.41 -11.85 -1.89
C THR A 649 -35.53 -11.85 -2.94
N THR A 650 -35.31 -11.19 -4.09
CA THR A 650 -36.19 -11.19 -5.28
C THR A 650 -35.97 -12.43 -6.16
N ASP A 651 -37.01 -12.91 -6.83
CA ASP A 651 -36.91 -13.75 -8.03
C ASP A 651 -37.60 -13.10 -9.26
N GLU A 652 -37.36 -13.68 -10.45
CA GLU A 652 -37.35 -13.00 -11.77
C GLU A 652 -38.70 -12.62 -12.42
N ASN A 653 -39.87 -12.68 -11.76
CA ASN A 653 -41.14 -12.28 -12.41
C ASN A 653 -42.16 -11.51 -11.55
N GLY A 654 -41.72 -10.87 -10.46
CA GLY A 654 -42.40 -9.70 -9.90
C GLY A 654 -43.88 -9.83 -9.52
N HIS A 655 -44.36 -10.99 -9.08
CA HIS A 655 -45.72 -11.14 -8.50
C HIS A 655 -45.70 -11.90 -7.18
N TRP A 656 -46.34 -11.32 -6.16
CA TRP A 656 -46.52 -11.93 -4.84
C TRP A 656 -47.76 -12.83 -4.84
N HIS A 657 -47.58 -14.14 -4.59
CA HIS A 657 -48.69 -15.07 -4.33
C HIS A 657 -48.82 -15.36 -2.83
N THR A 658 -50.05 -15.22 -2.32
CA THR A 658 -50.50 -15.77 -1.04
C THR A 658 -51.21 -17.09 -1.30
N CYS A 659 -50.86 -18.15 -0.56
CA CYS A 659 -51.66 -19.38 -0.53
C CYS A 659 -52.93 -19.15 0.29
N CYS A 660 -54.11 -19.18 -0.35
CA CYS A 660 -55.24 -20.01 0.08
C CYS A 660 -56.40 -19.95 -0.94
N THR A 661 -56.82 -21.13 -1.40
CA THR A 661 -58.09 -21.38 -2.08
C THR A 661 -59.15 -21.82 -1.06
N VAL A 662 -60.33 -21.18 -1.06
CA VAL A 662 -61.60 -21.83 -0.69
C VAL A 662 -62.68 -21.41 -1.71
N PRO A 663 -63.43 -22.37 -2.30
CA PRO A 663 -64.34 -22.13 -3.42
C PRO A 663 -65.77 -21.81 -2.95
N ALA A 664 -66.22 -20.54 -3.01
CA ALA A 664 -67.65 -20.17 -3.06
C ALA A 664 -67.90 -18.64 -3.07
N CYS A 665 -67.33 -17.88 -4.00
CA CYS A 665 -67.88 -16.60 -4.49
C CYS A 665 -66.89 -16.00 -5.50
N GLY A 666 -67.07 -16.33 -6.78
CA GLY A 666 -66.33 -15.69 -7.84
C GLY A 666 -66.81 -14.26 -8.02
N GLU A 667 -66.09 -13.28 -7.47
CA GLU A 667 -65.88 -11.94 -8.07
C GLU A 667 -64.87 -11.13 -7.25
N LYS A 668 -64.06 -10.31 -7.94
CA LYS A 668 -63.01 -9.46 -7.35
C LYS A 668 -63.62 -8.16 -6.82
N VAL A 669 -63.24 -7.73 -5.61
CA VAL A 669 -63.56 -6.40 -5.07
C VAL A 669 -62.27 -5.69 -4.63
N GLN A 670 -61.99 -4.52 -5.21
CA GLN A 670 -61.01 -3.53 -4.72
C GLN A 670 -61.72 -2.52 -3.80
N TYR A 671 -61.03 -1.96 -2.78
CA TYR A 671 -61.17 -0.62 -2.16
C TYR A 671 -60.37 -0.65 -0.81
N ALA A 672 -59.96 0.42 -0.13
CA ALA A 672 -59.43 1.78 -0.37
C ALA A 672 -59.01 2.33 1.02
N ALA A 673 -58.19 3.39 1.05
CA ALA A 673 -57.52 3.95 2.24
C ALA A 673 -58.42 4.37 3.41
N HIS A 674 -57.96 4.17 4.66
CA HIS A 674 -58.51 4.82 5.86
C HIS A 674 -57.46 5.13 6.96
N THR A 675 -57.76 6.21 7.69
CA THR A 675 -57.06 6.95 8.76
C THR A 675 -56.96 6.20 10.10
N PRO A 676 -55.97 6.53 10.97
CA PRO A 676 -55.69 5.79 12.20
C PRO A 676 -56.63 6.18 13.35
N GLY A 677 -57.44 5.24 13.81
CA GLY A 677 -58.32 5.37 14.97
C GLY A 677 -57.86 4.48 16.13
N ALA A 678 -57.83 5.09 17.32
CA ALA A 678 -57.77 4.53 18.67
C ALA A 678 -56.53 3.66 19.08
N PRO A 679 -55.85 4.00 20.19
CA PRO A 679 -54.75 3.20 20.71
C PRO A 679 -55.28 1.88 21.28
N ALA A 680 -54.68 0.77 20.87
CA ALA A 680 -54.95 -0.54 21.45
C ALA A 680 -54.70 -0.51 22.96
N THR A 681 -55.71 -0.95 23.71
CA THR A 681 -55.70 -1.21 25.15
C THR A 681 -54.65 -2.27 25.50
N GLU A 682 -53.95 -2.03 26.63
CA GLU A 682 -53.06 -2.97 27.35
C GLU A 682 -52.24 -3.91 26.45
N THR A 683 -51.06 -3.43 26.05
CA THR A 683 -50.05 -4.32 25.48
C THR A 683 -49.58 -5.27 26.59
N GLU A 684 -50.02 -6.53 26.51
CA GLU A 684 -49.38 -7.61 27.27
C GLU A 684 -47.86 -7.56 27.09
N PRO A 685 -47.08 -7.93 28.12
CA PRO A 685 -45.62 -7.92 28.07
C PRO A 685 -45.13 -8.60 26.80
N GLN A 686 -44.48 -7.82 25.92
CA GLN A 686 -43.98 -8.34 24.65
C GLN A 686 -42.81 -9.25 24.96
N LYS A 687 -43.10 -10.55 25.00
CA LYS A 687 -42.10 -11.58 25.14
C LYS A 687 -41.32 -11.68 23.84
N CYS A 688 -40.01 -11.71 23.96
CA CYS A 688 -39.18 -12.23 22.88
C CYS A 688 -39.65 -13.66 22.58
N THR A 689 -40.26 -13.87 21.41
CA THR A 689 -40.85 -15.14 21.00
C THR A 689 -39.85 -16.30 20.90
N ILE A 690 -38.56 -16.02 21.10
CA ILE A 690 -37.46 -16.98 21.00
C ILE A 690 -36.89 -17.37 22.37
N CYS A 691 -36.93 -16.49 23.38
CA CYS A 691 -36.31 -16.76 24.70
C CYS A 691 -37.15 -16.39 25.92
N ASP A 692 -38.45 -16.08 25.72
CA ASP A 692 -39.42 -15.69 26.75
C ASP A 692 -39.03 -14.47 27.62
N TYR A 693 -37.96 -13.76 27.25
CA TYR A 693 -37.54 -12.53 27.92
C TYR A 693 -38.61 -11.46 27.73
N ILE A 694 -39.19 -11.00 28.84
CA ILE A 694 -40.21 -9.94 28.86
C ILE A 694 -39.50 -8.61 28.59
N ILE A 695 -39.76 -8.02 27.42
CA ILE A 695 -39.30 -6.67 27.11
C ILE A 695 -40.39 -5.71 27.58
N THR A 696 -40.21 -5.14 28.77
CA THR A 696 -40.94 -3.93 29.15
C THR A 696 -40.38 -2.76 28.35
N PRO A 697 -41.22 -1.94 27.66
CA PRO A 697 -40.71 -0.82 26.88
C PRO A 697 -40.10 0.20 27.83
N ALA A 698 -38.77 0.24 27.89
CA ALA A 698 -38.07 1.36 28.48
C ALA A 698 -38.18 2.53 27.51
N LEU A 699 -39.01 3.52 27.89
CA LEU A 699 -38.90 4.87 27.38
C LEU A 699 -37.42 5.29 27.43
N LYS A 700 -36.95 5.76 26.28
CA LYS A 700 -35.69 6.50 26.13
C LYS A 700 -35.52 7.48 27.30
N HIS A 701 -34.29 7.68 27.77
CA HIS A 701 -33.57 8.97 27.67
C HIS A 701 -32.13 8.86 28.26
N THR A 702 -31.15 8.84 27.35
CA THR A 702 -29.93 9.69 27.25
C THR A 702 -29.20 10.31 28.47
N HIS A 703 -27.86 10.06 28.49
CA HIS A 703 -26.68 10.82 28.99
C HIS A 703 -26.52 11.06 30.52
N SER A 704 -25.34 11.18 31.16
CA SER A 704 -23.97 11.54 30.77
C SER A 704 -22.90 11.00 31.76
N TYR A 705 -21.63 10.97 31.32
CA TYR A 705 -20.40 10.62 32.06
C TYR A 705 -20.08 11.51 33.28
N ALA A 706 -19.34 10.97 34.28
CA ALA A 706 -18.17 11.62 34.91
C ALA A 706 -17.36 10.67 35.82
N GLN A 707 -16.03 10.75 35.71
CA GLN A 707 -14.99 9.91 36.34
C GLN A 707 -14.60 10.35 37.77
N LYS A 708 -13.99 9.45 38.57
CA LYS A 708 -12.63 9.65 39.15
C LYS A 708 -12.08 8.43 39.90
N TRP A 709 -10.77 8.26 39.76
CA TRP A 709 -9.87 7.16 40.16
C TRP A 709 -9.08 7.45 41.46
N THR A 710 -8.55 6.40 42.11
CA THR A 710 -7.13 6.20 42.58
C THR A 710 -7.05 4.92 43.44
N SER A 711 -6.44 3.82 43.00
CA SER A 711 -5.01 3.41 43.01
C SER A 711 -4.50 2.85 44.36
N ASP A 712 -4.33 1.52 44.46
CA ASP A 712 -3.00 0.94 44.71
C ASP A 712 -3.00 -0.60 44.58
N LYS A 713 -1.96 -1.10 43.87
CA LYS A 713 -1.49 -2.50 43.71
C LYS A 713 -2.51 -3.55 43.23
N GLY A 714 -2.24 -4.04 42.03
CA GLY A 714 -3.07 -4.97 41.27
C GLY A 714 -3.55 -6.21 42.00
N ASN A 715 -4.71 -6.68 41.52
CA ASN A 715 -5.50 -7.86 41.90
C ASN A 715 -6.35 -7.69 43.16
N HIS A 716 -7.62 -7.32 42.98
CA HIS A 716 -8.66 -7.56 43.98
C HIS A 716 -9.31 -8.93 43.76
N TRP A 717 -8.94 -9.89 44.61
CA TRP A 717 -9.74 -11.09 44.89
C TRP A 717 -10.12 -11.05 46.37
N HIS A 718 -11.34 -11.48 46.71
CA HIS A 718 -11.71 -11.84 48.10
C HIS A 718 -12.46 -13.17 48.09
N GLU A 719 -11.84 -14.24 48.59
CA GLU A 719 -12.47 -15.53 48.94
C GLU A 719 -13.28 -15.44 50.25
N CYS A 720 -14.36 -16.21 50.33
CA CYS A 720 -15.13 -16.42 51.54
C CYS A 720 -15.06 -17.89 51.93
N SER A 721 -14.68 -18.16 53.18
CA SER A 721 -14.69 -19.45 53.83
C SER A 721 -16.12 -19.88 54.12
N GLY A 722 -16.63 -20.88 53.39
CA GLY A 722 -17.85 -21.61 53.75
C GLY A 722 -18.74 -22.08 52.60
N CYS A 723 -18.61 -21.53 51.40
CA CYS A 723 -19.33 -22.01 50.21
C CYS A 723 -18.69 -21.46 48.92
N GLU A 724 -18.29 -22.35 48.01
CA GLU A 724 -17.73 -22.02 46.70
C GLU A 724 -18.85 -21.51 45.76
N GLU A 725 -18.89 -20.19 45.50
CA GLU A 725 -19.39 -19.44 44.31
C GLU A 725 -19.83 -17.98 44.70
N LYS A 726 -19.53 -16.96 43.87
CA LYS A 726 -19.69 -15.51 44.19
C LYS A 726 -20.63 -14.76 43.24
N ALA A 727 -21.48 -13.86 43.79
CA ALA A 727 -22.13 -12.73 43.09
C ALA A 727 -22.40 -11.54 44.06
N ASP A 728 -22.31 -10.29 43.56
CA ASP A 728 -22.19 -9.01 44.31
C ASP A 728 -23.48 -8.16 44.40
N TYR A 729 -23.46 -7.24 45.37
CA TYR A 729 -24.44 -6.32 45.97
C TYR A 729 -25.04 -5.25 45.02
N ALA A 730 -26.33 -5.36 44.71
CA ALA A 730 -27.19 -4.24 44.28
C ALA A 730 -28.66 -4.45 44.73
N ALA A 731 -28.88 -5.00 45.92
CA ALA A 731 -30.19 -5.50 46.35
C ALA A 731 -30.64 -4.93 47.70
N HIS A 732 -31.10 -3.67 47.72
CA HIS A 732 -32.02 -3.21 48.76
C HIS A 732 -33.27 -2.62 48.12
N THR A 733 -34.42 -3.25 48.40
CA THR A 733 -35.74 -2.80 47.99
C THR A 733 -36.34 -1.90 49.06
N TRP A 734 -36.83 -0.73 48.63
CA TRP A 734 -37.49 0.26 49.48
C TRP A 734 -38.98 0.24 49.19
N ASN A 735 -39.81 0.48 50.20
CA ASN A 735 -41.23 0.67 49.94
C ASN A 735 -41.44 1.93 49.08
N ASN A 736 -42.64 2.12 48.53
CA ASN A 736 -42.90 3.22 47.58
C ASN A 736 -42.95 4.63 48.23
N GLY A 737 -42.49 4.75 49.49
CA GLY A 737 -42.52 5.96 50.29
C GLY A 737 -43.93 6.35 50.70
N GLU A 738 -44.06 6.85 51.93
CA GLU A 738 -45.33 7.32 52.46
C GLU A 738 -45.28 8.83 52.64
N VAL A 739 -46.30 9.55 52.15
CA VAL A 739 -46.32 11.03 52.24
C VAL A 739 -46.68 11.39 53.67
N THR A 740 -45.66 11.74 54.45
CA THR A 740 -45.78 12.08 55.86
C THR A 740 -46.17 13.55 56.06
N LYS A 741 -45.94 14.41 55.06
CA LYS A 741 -46.51 15.78 54.97
C LYS A 741 -46.88 16.11 53.52
N ALA A 742 -48.13 16.45 53.22
CA ALA A 742 -48.54 16.77 51.85
C ALA A 742 -48.12 18.18 51.41
N ALA A 743 -47.79 18.35 50.13
CA ALA A 743 -47.45 19.65 49.57
C ALA A 743 -48.71 20.45 49.22
N THR A 744 -48.65 21.78 49.39
CA THR A 744 -49.72 22.72 49.05
C THR A 744 -49.18 23.80 48.11
N GLU A 745 -50.02 24.71 47.62
CA GLU A 745 -49.56 25.85 46.81
C GLU A 745 -48.60 26.79 47.59
N ALA A 746 -48.64 26.75 48.93
CA ALA A 746 -47.86 27.62 49.81
C ALA A 746 -46.69 26.92 50.56
N GLU A 747 -46.66 25.60 50.71
CA GLU A 747 -45.61 24.86 51.43
C GLU A 747 -45.25 23.52 50.77
N THR A 748 -43.97 23.14 50.85
CA THR A 748 -43.47 21.84 50.37
C THR A 748 -43.89 20.69 51.31
N GLY A 749 -44.06 19.49 50.74
CA GLY A 749 -44.39 18.26 51.46
C GLY A 749 -43.15 17.41 51.77
N ILE A 750 -43.30 16.29 52.49
CA ILE A 750 -42.25 15.30 52.77
C ILE A 750 -42.82 13.89 52.58
N LYS A 751 -42.02 13.01 51.99
CA LYS A 751 -42.31 11.61 51.72
C LYS A 751 -41.17 10.72 52.23
N THR A 752 -41.48 9.78 53.11
CA THR A 752 -40.49 8.97 53.83
C THR A 752 -40.52 7.51 53.34
N TYR A 753 -39.36 6.99 52.95
CA TYR A 753 -39.16 5.65 52.40
C TYR A 753 -38.50 4.76 53.44
N THR A 754 -38.99 3.53 53.57
CA THR A 754 -38.48 2.54 54.52
C THR A 754 -38.06 1.29 53.75
N CYS A 755 -36.85 0.79 54.01
CA CYS A 755 -36.36 -0.44 53.38
C CYS A 755 -37.23 -1.61 53.84
N THR A 756 -37.81 -2.36 52.91
CA THR A 756 -38.74 -3.45 53.24
C THR A 756 -38.04 -4.63 53.89
N VAL A 757 -36.73 -4.76 53.67
CA VAL A 757 -35.88 -5.84 54.21
C VAL A 757 -35.24 -5.48 55.56
N CYS A 758 -34.61 -4.30 55.71
CA CYS A 758 -33.86 -3.95 56.94
C CYS A 758 -34.47 -2.83 57.79
N LYS A 759 -35.59 -2.24 57.36
CA LYS A 759 -36.35 -1.19 58.07
C LYS A 759 -35.66 0.16 58.28
N ALA A 760 -34.50 0.41 57.68
CA ALA A 760 -33.90 1.74 57.64
C ALA A 760 -34.79 2.75 56.88
N THR A 761 -34.79 4.03 57.27
CA THR A 761 -35.65 5.07 56.66
C THR A 761 -34.86 6.21 56.02
N ARG A 762 -35.39 6.80 54.95
CA ARG A 762 -34.88 8.03 54.31
C ARG A 762 -36.02 8.92 53.82
N GLU A 763 -35.81 10.23 53.73
CA GLU A 763 -36.87 11.19 53.42
C GLU A 763 -36.60 12.00 52.15
N GLU A 764 -37.67 12.36 51.46
CA GLU A 764 -37.68 13.18 50.23
C GLU A 764 -38.67 14.34 50.39
N VAL A 765 -38.27 15.55 50.00
CA VAL A 765 -39.12 16.74 50.09
C VAL A 765 -39.86 16.96 48.77
N LEU A 766 -41.19 17.10 48.82
CA LEU A 766 -42.08 17.26 47.67
C LEU A 766 -42.39 18.74 47.38
N ASN A 767 -42.42 19.09 46.09
CA ASN A 767 -42.63 20.46 45.61
C ASN A 767 -44.09 20.94 45.71
N LYS A 768 -44.28 22.26 45.79
CA LYS A 768 -45.61 22.93 45.82
C LYS A 768 -46.38 22.73 44.52
N LEU A 769 -47.71 22.75 44.60
CA LEU A 769 -48.59 22.52 43.44
C LEU A 769 -48.88 23.79 42.61
N PRO A 770 -49.05 23.69 41.27
CA PRO A 770 -49.34 24.83 40.37
C PRO A 770 -50.85 25.06 40.06
N PRO A 771 -51.26 26.28 39.62
CA PRO A 771 -52.67 26.64 39.39
C PRO A 771 -53.19 26.33 37.96
N ALA A 772 -54.51 26.12 37.80
CA ALA A 772 -55.15 25.64 36.55
C ALA A 772 -55.72 26.74 35.60
N GLN A 773 -55.81 26.46 34.28
CA GLN A 773 -56.39 27.33 33.22
C GLN A 773 -57.35 26.60 32.22
N PRO A 774 -58.21 27.33 31.45
CA PRO A 774 -59.51 26.84 30.91
C PRO A 774 -59.60 26.59 29.37
N THR A 775 -60.71 25.97 28.93
CA THR A 775 -61.02 25.37 27.59
C THR A 775 -61.82 26.24 26.59
N GLU A 776 -61.68 26.03 25.26
CA GLU A 776 -62.49 26.64 24.16
C GLU A 776 -63.19 25.62 23.21
N PRO A 777 -64.29 25.98 22.48
CA PRO A 777 -64.97 25.11 21.50
C PRO A 777 -65.10 25.62 20.02
N SER A 778 -65.09 24.63 19.09
CA SER A 778 -65.74 24.40 17.75
C SER A 778 -66.31 25.51 16.84
N THR A 779 -66.13 25.37 15.50
CA THR A 779 -66.87 26.12 14.44
C THR A 779 -67.23 25.31 13.18
N THR A 780 -68.40 25.60 12.60
CA THR A 780 -68.89 25.25 11.23
C THR A 780 -69.06 26.52 10.35
N PRO A 781 -69.27 26.42 9.00
CA PRO A 781 -68.88 27.45 8.01
C PRO A 781 -70.04 28.30 7.44
N THR A 782 -69.74 29.37 6.65
CA THR A 782 -70.37 29.82 5.36
C THR A 782 -70.19 31.35 5.04
N THR A 783 -69.59 31.65 3.85
CA THR A 783 -69.70 32.79 2.86
C THR A 783 -69.73 34.32 3.16
N VAL A 784 -68.79 35.05 2.49
CA VAL A 784 -68.91 36.24 1.55
C VAL A 784 -69.25 37.65 2.15
N PRO A 785 -68.92 38.81 1.53
CA PRO A 785 -67.63 39.52 1.31
C PRO A 785 -67.65 40.99 1.86
N THR A 786 -66.57 41.79 1.70
CA THR A 786 -66.50 43.27 1.38
C THR A 786 -65.22 43.95 1.93
N GLU A 787 -64.57 44.74 1.06
CA GLU A 787 -63.59 45.83 1.35
C GLU A 787 -64.27 47.04 2.05
N PRO A 788 -63.63 48.19 2.45
CA PRO A 788 -62.28 48.71 2.09
C PRO A 788 -61.47 49.47 3.18
N THR A 789 -60.32 50.01 2.74
CA THR A 789 -59.62 51.26 3.14
C THR A 789 -58.84 51.34 4.47
N THR A 790 -57.51 51.49 4.41
CA THR A 790 -56.79 52.79 4.40
C THR A 790 -55.26 52.62 4.44
N VAL A 791 -54.59 53.37 3.57
CA VAL A 791 -53.15 53.74 3.48
C VAL A 791 -53.00 55.05 4.31
N PRO A 792 -51.86 55.43 4.96
CA PRO A 792 -50.56 55.70 4.30
C PRO A 792 -49.32 55.40 5.18
N THR A 793 -48.06 55.47 4.76
CA THR A 793 -47.38 56.36 3.80
C THR A 793 -45.98 55.76 3.52
N GLU A 794 -45.59 55.76 2.25
CA GLU A 794 -44.23 55.71 1.67
C GLU A 794 -43.36 56.93 2.12
N PRO A 795 -42.15 57.25 1.59
CA PRO A 795 -41.42 56.75 0.39
C PRO A 795 -39.90 56.56 0.67
N ALA A 796 -38.96 56.29 -0.23
CA ALA A 796 -38.76 55.85 -1.64
C ALA A 796 -37.23 55.57 -1.71
N THR A 797 -36.61 54.88 -2.68
CA THR A 797 -36.65 54.93 -4.16
C THR A 797 -36.00 53.62 -4.66
N VAL A 798 -36.62 52.72 -5.44
CA VAL A 798 -37.09 52.77 -6.86
C VAL A 798 -35.97 52.55 -7.92
N PRO A 799 -36.26 51.81 -9.02
CA PRO A 799 -35.35 50.88 -9.71
C PRO A 799 -35.29 51.03 -11.27
N THR A 800 -34.62 50.06 -11.93
CA THR A 800 -34.85 49.43 -13.28
C THR A 800 -35.16 50.25 -14.55
N GLU A 801 -34.29 50.09 -15.59
CA GLU A 801 -34.49 49.75 -17.05
C GLU A 801 -35.61 50.41 -17.91
N PRO A 802 -35.76 50.21 -19.27
CA PRO A 802 -34.94 49.60 -20.36
C PRO A 802 -34.95 50.44 -21.70
N THR A 803 -34.62 49.80 -22.85
CA THR A 803 -34.80 50.11 -24.31
C THR A 803 -33.49 50.35 -25.07
N THR A 804 -33.13 49.77 -26.24
CA THR A 804 -33.80 49.05 -27.36
C THR A 804 -32.74 48.36 -28.26
N VAL A 805 -33.13 47.27 -28.94
CA VAL A 805 -32.46 46.47 -30.03
C VAL A 805 -32.90 47.01 -31.43
N PRO A 806 -32.38 46.70 -32.67
CA PRO A 806 -31.40 45.69 -33.21
C PRO A 806 -30.28 46.30 -34.14
N THR A 807 -29.27 45.63 -34.74
CA THR A 807 -29.20 44.52 -35.72
C THR A 807 -27.73 44.04 -36.00
N GLU A 808 -27.47 42.71 -35.97
CA GLU A 808 -26.63 41.80 -36.85
C GLU A 808 -25.20 42.15 -37.42
N PRO A 809 -24.36 41.17 -37.89
CA PRO A 809 -23.79 39.96 -37.22
C PRO A 809 -22.31 39.60 -37.58
N ALA A 810 -21.83 38.45 -37.04
CA ALA A 810 -20.70 37.56 -37.43
C ALA A 810 -19.27 37.96 -36.91
N THR A 811 -18.38 37.07 -36.44
CA THR A 811 -18.06 35.63 -36.67
C THR A 811 -17.35 34.98 -35.45
N ILE A 812 -17.40 33.63 -35.36
CA ILE A 812 -16.67 32.76 -34.39
C ILE A 812 -15.48 32.07 -35.11
N PRO A 813 -14.40 31.70 -34.40
CA PRO A 813 -14.01 30.29 -34.36
C PRO A 813 -13.59 29.78 -32.96
N THR A 814 -13.98 28.53 -32.68
CA THR A 814 -13.61 27.69 -31.52
C THR A 814 -12.38 26.84 -31.85
N GLU A 815 -11.45 26.68 -30.90
CA GLU A 815 -10.32 25.76 -30.98
C GLU A 815 -10.64 24.37 -30.37
N PRO A 816 -10.06 23.27 -30.90
CA PRO A 816 -10.35 21.91 -30.47
C PRO A 816 -9.29 21.29 -29.53
N THR A 817 -9.77 20.40 -28.66
CA THR A 817 -9.05 19.32 -27.96
C THR A 817 -8.33 18.35 -28.90
N PRO A 818 -7.23 17.69 -28.46
CA PRO A 818 -6.77 16.45 -29.06
C PRO A 818 -7.13 15.21 -28.22
N THR A 819 -7.66 14.23 -28.94
CA THR A 819 -7.95 12.84 -28.54
C THR A 819 -6.75 11.92 -28.73
N ASP A 820 -6.77 10.82 -27.98
CA ASP A 820 -6.03 9.56 -28.17
C ASP A 820 -6.15 9.01 -29.62
N PRO A 821 -5.23 8.11 -30.07
CA PRO A 821 -5.74 6.78 -30.43
C PRO A 821 -4.80 5.59 -30.22
N ALA A 822 -5.44 4.43 -30.01
CA ALA A 822 -4.90 3.09 -30.21
C ALA A 822 -5.38 2.46 -31.53
N ASP A 823 -4.50 1.62 -32.09
CA ASP A 823 -4.71 0.37 -32.85
C ASP A 823 -5.14 0.34 -34.34
N GLY A 824 -4.54 -0.62 -35.07
CA GLY A 824 -4.93 -1.07 -36.43
C GLY A 824 -3.78 -1.36 -37.40
N GLY A 825 -3.44 -2.66 -37.61
CA GLY A 825 -2.31 -3.11 -38.43
C GLY A 825 -2.58 -3.50 -39.90
N GLY A 826 -1.56 -4.11 -40.54
CA GLY A 826 -1.73 -5.07 -41.64
C GLY A 826 -1.14 -4.76 -43.03
N GLN A 827 -0.03 -5.45 -43.35
CA GLN A 827 0.45 -5.95 -44.67
C GLN A 827 1.03 -5.02 -45.78
N GLY A 828 2.25 -5.38 -46.22
CA GLY A 828 2.48 -5.72 -47.64
C GLY A 828 3.65 -5.06 -48.40
N GLY A 829 4.80 -5.76 -48.48
CA GLY A 829 5.47 -6.08 -49.75
C GLY A 829 6.50 -5.12 -50.39
N GLY A 830 7.76 -5.57 -50.46
CA GLY A 830 8.79 -5.01 -51.35
C GLY A 830 10.18 -5.67 -51.24
N GLY A 831 10.35 -6.89 -51.74
CA GLY A 831 11.66 -7.45 -52.16
C GLY A 831 11.98 -7.03 -53.62
N ASN A 832 13.15 -7.17 -54.23
CA ASN A 832 14.30 -8.07 -54.05
C ASN A 832 15.55 -7.48 -54.76
N GLY A 833 16.74 -7.94 -54.36
CA GLY A 833 18.00 -7.85 -55.14
C GLY A 833 19.01 -8.88 -54.62
N TRP A 834 19.35 -9.87 -55.45
CA TRP A 834 19.94 -11.17 -55.11
C TRP A 834 21.49 -11.18 -55.01
N ILE A 835 22.05 -12.16 -54.28
CA ILE A 835 22.81 -13.31 -54.82
C ILE A 835 23.08 -14.34 -53.69
N VAL A 836 22.78 -15.61 -53.96
CA VAL A 836 23.10 -16.81 -53.18
C VAL A 836 24.10 -17.65 -53.98
N VAL A 837 25.10 -18.21 -53.29
CA VAL A 837 25.72 -19.49 -53.65
C VAL A 837 25.78 -20.35 -52.38
N LEU A 838 25.19 -21.54 -52.45
CA LEU A 838 25.14 -22.59 -51.42
C LEU A 838 26.25 -23.62 -51.69
N ILE A 839 26.81 -24.26 -50.64
CA ILE A 839 26.80 -25.73 -50.42
C ILE A 839 27.71 -26.20 -49.24
N LEU A 840 27.07 -26.90 -48.29
CA LEU A 840 27.43 -28.03 -47.40
C LEU A 840 28.47 -28.00 -46.23
N LEU A 841 27.91 -28.16 -45.02
CA LEU A 841 28.05 -29.24 -44.00
C LEU A 841 29.44 -29.63 -43.39
N ALA A 842 29.61 -29.44 -42.06
CA ALA A 842 29.49 -30.47 -41.01
C ALA A 842 30.38 -30.25 -39.75
N ALA A 843 29.75 -30.36 -38.56
CA ALA A 843 30.18 -31.07 -37.33
C ALA A 843 31.29 -30.54 -36.36
N ILE A 844 30.84 -30.31 -35.10
CA ILE A 844 31.34 -30.90 -33.81
C ILE A 844 32.36 -30.13 -32.92
N ILE A 845 31.84 -29.81 -31.71
CA ILE A 845 32.43 -29.72 -30.35
C ILE A 845 33.34 -28.53 -29.96
N GLY A 846 32.80 -27.67 -29.07
CA GLY A 846 33.20 -27.66 -27.65
C GLY A 846 33.98 -26.45 -27.13
N GLY A 847 33.45 -25.81 -26.08
CA GLY A 847 34.27 -25.23 -25.00
C GLY A 847 33.91 -23.82 -24.52
N LEU A 848 33.54 -23.76 -23.23
CA LEU A 848 33.77 -22.66 -22.24
C LEU A 848 32.95 -21.36 -22.43
N GLY A 849 32.36 -20.73 -21.40
CA GLY A 849 32.35 -20.96 -19.95
C GLY A 849 32.17 -19.62 -19.21
N GLY A 850 31.29 -19.59 -18.18
CA GLY A 850 31.27 -18.64 -17.05
C GLY A 850 30.72 -17.22 -17.31
N GLY A 851 30.00 -16.54 -16.41
CA GLY A 851 29.56 -16.84 -15.05
C GLY A 851 28.88 -15.60 -14.46
N ILE A 852 27.78 -15.78 -13.70
CA ILE A 852 27.16 -14.76 -12.85
C ILE A 852 27.09 -15.34 -11.43
N ALA A 853 27.64 -14.59 -10.48
CA ALA A 853 27.76 -14.97 -9.08
C ALA A 853 26.45 -14.77 -8.31
N VAL A 854 25.94 -15.85 -7.72
CA VAL A 854 24.86 -15.86 -6.72
C VAL A 854 25.48 -15.97 -5.33
N PHE A 855 25.05 -15.10 -4.42
CA PHE A 855 25.41 -15.12 -3.00
C PHE A 855 24.75 -16.31 -2.29
N LEU A 856 25.54 -17.28 -1.84
CA LEU A 856 25.10 -18.37 -0.97
C LEU A 856 25.52 -18.12 0.48
N ILE A 857 24.52 -18.00 1.37
CA ILE A 857 24.67 -18.04 2.81
C ILE A 857 24.79 -19.50 3.23
N THR A 858 25.96 -19.91 3.72
CA THR A 858 26.17 -21.26 4.28
C THR A 858 25.86 -21.28 5.78
N LYS A 859 24.84 -22.05 6.17
CA LYS A 859 24.57 -22.43 7.57
C LYS A 859 25.10 -23.85 7.79
N LYS A 860 26.22 -23.95 8.51
CA LYS A 860 26.78 -25.21 9.04
C LYS A 860 25.75 -25.90 9.94
N ARG A 861 25.60 -27.22 9.79
CA ARG A 861 25.44 -28.13 10.94
C ARG A 861 25.90 -29.55 10.59
N SER A 862 26.57 -30.11 11.59
CA SER A 862 26.97 -31.52 11.79
C SER A 862 25.85 -32.52 11.57
#